data_AF-A0A3S1ASP2-F1
#
_entry.id   AF-A0A3S1ASP2-F1
#
_cell.length_a   1.000
_cell.length_b   1.000
_cell.length_c   1.000
_cell.angle_alpha   90.00
_cell.angle_beta   90.00
_cell.angle_gamma   90.00
#
_symmetry.space_group_name_H-M   'P 1'
#
loop_
_entity.id
_entity.type
_entity.pdbx_description
1 polymer ?
#
loop_
_entity_poly.entity_id
_entity_poly.type
_entity_poly.pdbx_seq_one_letter_code
_entity_poly.pdbx_strand_id
1 'polypeptide(L)'
;MMSTPSFSAAVIAEGTVNINNGGDFDGNPIDTTDDAFIYAGSGLTFNFNNGPILPVQRNAAGIPLLDATGRQILVDNAVTVAAGFNTLNTPNNPYSGLVPPKVVNKQTVDVPSFATIKQQLTNLIPSSSTTISFNPYSNPINSLSDWNALFPGGGTATNPVVVRVSGWGLNIPDGVNIENTIIIVDNGDINFNGNSQKLKNVALIAANGSINLGNVQATDVTVLAERSINMNGGASFSGQSLLANGDSNGLNFNGTTSTTDKDLLTVISQGRINFNASSKVRAEFLSVGDFSYNANAELVGSIKTKSNVFFNSQATVTGIATTQPQPTGEIAGLVWNDFNANGVKDSALIQGASPDVVFVIDVSGSTSSSFGGTPVGDVNGDRAANTILDAEIAGFIALNQQLIKQGLGQTARVSLVRFDSTASVVDLNPGLSGLQLTTNPSADNNNNGTLDVEEALKSLRILGGTNFEAALQASESVFTNLGTPAGNGNLVFLSDGFNGGGTFTDEVTRLRARGVNLSAFGVGTGASLTQLQQIDPNAIRFNNTDQILNTFSGISGGKNTLEPGLAGVSVYLDLNNNGVFDPDEPNQITSTDNASTSNIDETGFYRFSGVSAGSYTVRQVVPSGFTQTFPNAGSGTNVTLTPGQVVEGINFGAHNPSITF
;
A
#
# COMPACT_ATOMS: atom_id res chain seq x y z
N MET A 1 -12.52 8.19 -9.57
CA MET A 1 -12.12 9.40 -8.81
C MET A 1 -10.68 9.23 -8.37
N MET A 2 -9.78 10.11 -8.82
CA MET A 2 -8.34 10.02 -8.59
C MET A 2 -8.02 10.17 -7.10
N SER A 3 -7.39 9.17 -6.49
CA SER A 3 -6.70 9.36 -5.20
C SER A 3 -5.42 10.14 -5.47
N THR A 4 -5.31 11.30 -4.84
CA THR A 4 -4.16 12.20 -4.98
C THR A 4 -2.98 11.64 -4.15
N PRO A 5 -1.72 11.84 -4.55
CA PRO A 5 -0.53 11.31 -3.85
C PRO A 5 -0.44 11.85 -2.41
N SER A 6 0.05 11.05 -1.48
CA SER A 6 0.32 11.49 -0.10
C SER A 6 1.62 12.29 -0.03
N PHE A 7 1.49 13.60 0.01
CA PHE A 7 2.50 14.55 0.47
C PHE A 7 2.96 14.19 1.90
N SER A 8 4.26 14.12 2.18
CA SER A 8 4.78 13.89 3.55
C SER A 8 5.37 15.20 4.09
N ALA A 9 4.51 16.03 4.68
CA ALA A 9 4.94 17.25 5.34
C ALA A 9 5.62 16.93 6.69
N ALA A 10 6.66 17.69 7.03
CA ALA A 10 7.25 17.68 8.37
C ALA A 10 6.27 18.30 9.39
N VAL A 11 5.47 19.28 8.96
CA VAL A 11 4.45 19.94 9.78
C VAL A 11 3.06 19.66 9.20
N ILE A 12 2.26 18.86 9.89
CA ILE A 12 0.89 18.51 9.48
C ILE A 12 -0.08 18.95 10.56
N ALA A 13 -0.96 19.88 10.24
CA ALA A 13 -2.10 20.23 11.07
C ALA A 13 -3.40 19.94 10.31
N GLU A 14 -4.31 19.14 10.88
CA GLU A 14 -5.68 19.08 10.34
C GLU A 14 -6.43 20.42 10.51
N GLY A 15 -6.08 21.16 11.56
CA GLY A 15 -6.51 22.54 11.81
C GLY A 15 -5.67 23.57 11.06
N THR A 16 -5.36 24.68 11.74
CA THR A 16 -4.57 25.79 11.19
C THR A 16 -3.10 25.69 11.56
N VAL A 17 -2.23 26.23 10.71
CA VAL A 17 -0.82 26.50 11.05
C VAL A 17 -0.63 28.00 11.22
N ASN A 18 -0.22 28.41 12.42
CA ASN A 18 -0.05 29.80 12.82
C ASN A 18 1.43 30.09 13.09
N ILE A 19 2.07 30.90 12.25
CA ILE A 19 3.46 31.33 12.40
C ILE A 19 3.46 32.77 12.90
N ASN A 20 3.78 32.95 14.18
CA ASN A 20 3.66 34.24 14.87
C ASN A 20 4.96 35.05 14.89
N ASN A 21 6.12 34.41 14.71
CA ASN A 21 7.42 35.08 14.87
C ASN A 21 8.50 34.56 13.90
N GLY A 22 8.16 34.40 12.62
CA GLY A 22 9.07 33.89 11.59
C GLY A 22 9.53 32.45 11.87
N GLY A 23 10.77 32.15 11.49
CA GLY A 23 11.36 30.82 11.65
C GLY A 23 12.07 30.35 10.38
N ASP A 24 12.66 29.17 10.46
CA ASP A 24 13.37 28.52 9.37
C ASP A 24 12.82 27.10 9.15
N PHE A 25 12.34 26.87 7.93
CA PHE A 25 11.81 25.60 7.42
C PHE A 25 12.52 25.16 6.14
N ASP A 26 13.51 25.92 5.67
CA ASP A 26 14.39 25.59 4.52
C ASP A 26 15.64 24.84 5.00
N GLY A 27 15.96 24.90 6.29
CA GLY A 27 17.11 24.20 6.84
C GLY A 27 18.41 24.69 6.21
N ASN A 28 19.22 23.78 5.68
CA ASN A 28 20.38 24.13 4.89
C ASN A 28 19.92 24.45 3.44
N PRO A 29 20.08 25.71 2.97
CA PRO A 29 19.57 26.16 1.67
C PRO A 29 19.93 25.31 0.43
N ILE A 30 20.99 24.51 0.49
CA ILE A 30 21.45 23.67 -0.63
C ILE A 30 21.15 22.19 -0.43
N ASP A 31 20.59 21.80 0.70
CA ASP A 31 20.29 20.42 1.07
C ASP A 31 18.77 20.24 1.20
N THR A 32 18.12 19.88 0.11
CA THR A 32 16.66 19.68 0.10
C THR A 32 16.18 18.53 0.98
N THR A 33 17.10 17.76 1.59
CA THR A 33 16.74 16.62 2.44
C THR A 33 16.36 17.02 3.86
N ASP A 34 16.70 18.26 4.27
CA ASP A 34 16.33 18.82 5.57
C ASP A 34 15.19 19.85 5.51
N ASP A 35 14.61 20.06 4.33
CA ASP A 35 13.42 20.89 4.12
C ASP A 35 12.23 20.43 4.98
N ALA A 36 11.61 21.37 5.71
CA ALA A 36 10.41 21.12 6.49
C ALA A 36 9.16 21.62 5.76
N PHE A 37 8.52 20.71 5.03
CA PHE A 37 7.27 21.02 4.31
C PHE A 37 6.07 21.15 5.25
N ILE A 38 5.12 22.04 4.89
CA ILE A 38 3.95 22.39 5.72
C ILE A 38 2.63 21.99 5.04
N TYR A 39 1.77 21.28 5.75
CA TYR A 39 0.36 21.06 5.44
C TYR A 39 -0.54 21.72 6.51
N ALA A 40 -1.50 22.52 6.07
CA ALA A 40 -2.52 23.11 6.95
C ALA A 40 -3.94 22.85 6.42
N GLY A 41 -4.69 21.96 7.08
CA GLY A 41 -6.00 21.51 6.64
C GLY A 41 -7.07 22.62 6.62
N SER A 42 -7.07 23.50 7.62
CA SER A 42 -8.06 24.57 7.76
C SER A 42 -7.54 25.95 7.33
N GLY A 43 -6.22 26.10 7.18
CA GLY A 43 -5.63 27.33 6.65
C GLY A 43 -4.35 27.79 7.35
N LEU A 44 -3.78 28.89 6.86
CA LEU A 44 -2.47 29.42 7.24
C LEU A 44 -2.56 30.86 7.72
N THR A 45 -1.90 31.16 8.84
CA THR A 45 -1.75 32.52 9.37
C THR A 45 -0.29 32.82 9.63
N PHE A 46 0.26 33.81 8.94
CA PHE A 46 1.58 34.38 9.20
C PHE A 46 1.38 35.80 9.76
N ASN A 47 1.71 36.02 11.04
CA ASN A 47 1.55 37.32 11.70
C ASN A 47 2.89 38.09 11.62
N PHE A 48 2.93 39.23 10.91
CA PHE A 48 4.21 39.82 10.44
C PHE A 48 4.86 40.85 11.38
N ASN A 49 6.18 40.65 11.53
CA ASN A 49 7.26 41.64 11.38
C ASN A 49 8.53 40.99 10.76
N ASN A 50 8.71 39.66 10.86
CA ASN A 50 9.69 38.84 10.13
C ASN A 50 8.99 37.55 9.64
N GLY A 51 8.89 37.31 8.32
CA GLY A 51 8.26 36.10 7.76
C GLY A 51 9.13 34.83 7.92
N PRO A 52 8.56 33.61 7.75
CA PRO A 52 9.35 32.37 7.79
C PRO A 52 10.26 32.26 6.55
N ILE A 53 11.39 31.58 6.71
CA ILE A 53 12.21 31.06 5.62
C ILE A 53 11.56 29.74 5.19
N LEU A 54 11.16 29.65 3.93
CA LEU A 54 10.50 28.48 3.35
C LEU A 54 11.35 27.87 2.22
N PRO A 55 11.18 26.59 1.91
CA PRO A 55 11.85 25.94 0.78
C PRO A 55 11.59 26.62 -0.56
N VAL A 56 12.65 27.06 -1.22
CA VAL A 56 12.60 27.76 -2.51
C VAL A 56 13.43 27.08 -3.58
N GLN A 57 12.99 27.18 -4.82
CA GLN A 57 13.75 26.69 -5.97
C GLN A 57 15.03 27.50 -6.11
N ARG A 58 16.14 26.83 -6.36
CA ARG A 58 17.46 27.45 -6.50
C ARG A 58 18.11 27.02 -7.81
N ASN A 59 18.97 27.88 -8.34
CA ASN A 59 19.83 27.51 -9.46
C ASN A 59 21.02 26.66 -9.00
N ALA A 60 21.84 26.18 -9.94
CA ALA A 60 23.03 25.37 -9.65
C ALA A 60 24.08 26.06 -8.75
N ALA A 61 24.00 27.39 -8.56
CA ALA A 61 24.86 28.15 -7.66
C ALA A 61 24.23 28.37 -6.27
N GLY A 62 23.07 27.74 -5.97
CA GLY A 62 22.37 27.87 -4.70
C GLY A 62 21.57 29.18 -4.52
N ILE A 63 21.46 30.00 -5.57
CA ILE A 63 20.74 31.28 -5.52
C ILE A 63 19.25 31.04 -5.76
N PRO A 64 18.33 31.59 -4.93
CA PRO A 64 16.89 31.48 -5.13
C PRO A 64 16.46 31.99 -6.52
N LEU A 65 15.61 31.21 -7.19
CA LEU A 65 14.93 31.63 -8.41
C LEU A 65 13.82 32.64 -8.06
N LEU A 66 13.74 33.71 -8.83
CA LEU A 66 12.76 34.77 -8.65
C LEU A 66 11.73 34.76 -9.79
N ASP A 67 10.48 35.07 -9.47
CA ASP A 67 9.44 35.33 -10.47
C ASP A 67 9.57 36.73 -11.11
N ALA A 68 8.73 37.03 -12.09
CA ALA A 68 8.73 38.31 -12.81
C ALA A 68 8.48 39.54 -11.91
N THR A 69 7.99 39.34 -10.68
CA THR A 69 7.74 40.39 -9.68
C THR A 69 8.83 40.48 -8.61
N GLY A 70 9.87 39.64 -8.71
CA GLY A 70 10.98 39.59 -7.77
C GLY A 70 10.72 38.73 -6.52
N ARG A 71 9.65 37.92 -6.51
CA ARG A 71 9.36 37.00 -5.39
C ARG A 71 10.09 35.67 -5.56
N GLN A 72 10.52 35.06 -4.46
CA GLN A 72 11.19 33.76 -4.50
C GLN A 72 10.20 32.65 -4.82
N ILE A 73 10.55 31.73 -5.73
CA ILE A 73 9.66 30.66 -6.17
C ILE A 73 9.74 29.50 -5.17
N LEU A 74 8.61 29.11 -4.56
CA LEU A 74 8.56 27.96 -3.65
C LEU A 74 8.87 26.65 -4.37
N VAL A 75 9.50 25.72 -3.65
CA VAL A 75 9.54 24.31 -4.05
C VAL A 75 8.10 23.77 -4.09
N ASP A 76 7.82 22.85 -5.01
CA ASP A 76 6.48 22.27 -5.12
C ASP A 76 6.06 21.61 -3.80
N ASN A 77 4.86 21.95 -3.33
CA ASN A 77 4.30 21.53 -2.05
C ASN A 77 5.03 22.05 -0.79
N ALA A 78 5.97 23.00 -0.87
CA ALA A 78 6.60 23.58 0.33
C ALA A 78 5.57 24.03 1.38
N VAL A 79 4.44 24.58 0.91
CA VAL A 79 3.26 24.89 1.73
C VAL A 79 2.00 24.45 0.99
N THR A 80 1.18 23.63 1.63
CA THR A 80 -0.08 23.12 1.08
C THR A 80 -1.26 23.25 2.04
N VAL A 81 -2.46 23.21 1.48
CA VAL A 81 -3.74 23.29 2.20
C VAL A 81 -4.74 22.28 1.67
N ALA A 82 -5.77 21.95 2.46
CA ALA A 82 -6.88 21.14 1.97
C ALA A 82 -7.88 21.97 1.15
N ALA A 83 -8.66 21.30 0.31
CA ALA A 83 -9.81 21.93 -0.33
C ALA A 83 -10.79 22.49 0.71
N GLY A 84 -11.26 23.73 0.53
CA GLY A 84 -12.20 24.38 1.44
C GLY A 84 -11.58 25.02 2.69
N PHE A 85 -10.25 25.21 2.73
CA PHE A 85 -9.60 26.01 3.78
C PHE A 85 -10.25 27.40 3.87
N ASN A 86 -10.38 27.93 5.09
CA ASN A 86 -11.12 29.17 5.36
C ASN A 86 -10.26 30.27 5.97
N THR A 87 -9.00 29.98 6.30
CA THR A 87 -8.07 30.91 6.92
C THR A 87 -6.86 31.12 6.02
N LEU A 88 -6.62 32.35 5.57
CA LEU A 88 -5.39 32.73 4.89
C LEU A 88 -5.03 34.18 5.23
N ASN A 89 -3.94 34.35 5.97
CA ASN A 89 -3.42 35.67 6.32
C ASN A 89 -1.90 35.66 6.17
N THR A 90 -1.37 36.28 5.11
CA THR A 90 0.08 36.31 4.81
C THR A 90 0.56 37.70 4.33
N PRO A 91 0.42 38.77 5.13
CA PRO A 91 0.74 40.13 4.69
C PRO A 91 2.23 40.27 4.35
N ASN A 92 2.61 41.01 3.30
CA ASN A 92 4.03 41.16 2.89
C ASN A 92 4.72 39.84 2.47
N ASN A 93 3.97 38.88 1.92
CA ASN A 93 4.49 37.62 1.39
C ASN A 93 5.63 37.82 0.33
N PRO A 94 6.86 37.31 0.57
CA PRO A 94 7.97 37.38 -0.38
C PRO A 94 8.00 36.21 -1.39
N TYR A 95 7.05 35.27 -1.32
CA TYR A 95 7.07 34.01 -2.07
C TYR A 95 6.04 33.93 -3.19
N SER A 96 6.46 33.40 -4.34
CA SER A 96 5.60 32.97 -5.42
C SER A 96 5.05 31.57 -5.13
N GLY A 97 3.76 31.35 -5.40
CA GLY A 97 3.08 30.06 -5.12
C GLY A 97 2.52 29.90 -3.70
N LEU A 98 2.67 30.90 -2.82
CA LEU A 98 2.06 30.88 -1.47
C LEU A 98 0.62 31.40 -1.45
N VAL A 99 0.23 32.28 -2.36
CA VAL A 99 -1.09 32.92 -2.36
C VAL A 99 -1.74 32.80 -3.74
N PRO A 100 -2.76 31.92 -3.91
CA PRO A 100 -3.18 30.90 -2.94
C PRO A 100 -2.14 29.78 -2.80
N PRO A 101 -2.05 29.10 -1.63
CA PRO A 101 -1.21 27.92 -1.49
C PRO A 101 -1.73 26.78 -2.37
N LYS A 102 -0.88 25.81 -2.68
CA LYS A 102 -1.27 24.63 -3.44
C LYS A 102 -2.29 23.79 -2.66
N VAL A 103 -3.41 23.47 -3.31
CA VAL A 103 -4.46 22.62 -2.74
C VAL A 103 -4.12 21.16 -3.00
N VAL A 104 -4.14 20.34 -1.95
CA VAL A 104 -3.92 18.88 -2.01
C VAL A 104 -5.08 18.15 -1.33
N ASN A 105 -5.13 16.81 -1.46
CA ASN A 105 -6.12 16.04 -0.69
C ASN A 105 -5.92 16.25 0.81
N LYS A 106 -7.03 16.22 1.54
CA LYS A 106 -7.01 16.31 2.99
C LYS A 106 -6.11 15.21 3.57
N GLN A 107 -5.14 15.62 4.37
CA GLN A 107 -4.35 14.72 5.21
C GLN A 107 -5.03 14.53 6.55
N THR A 108 -5.00 13.30 7.03
CA THR A 108 -5.46 12.89 8.36
C THR A 108 -4.28 12.42 9.16
N VAL A 109 -4.16 12.90 10.40
CA VAL A 109 -3.10 12.49 11.31
C VAL A 109 -3.59 11.29 12.09
N ASP A 110 -2.96 10.14 11.91
CA ASP A 110 -3.20 8.99 12.77
C ASP A 110 -2.43 9.16 14.09
N VAL A 111 -3.17 9.20 15.20
CA VAL A 111 -2.60 9.29 16.54
C VAL A 111 -3.04 8.03 17.28
N PRO A 112 -2.11 7.10 17.56
CA PRO A 112 -2.44 5.87 18.27
C PRO A 112 -3.12 6.17 19.60
N SER A 113 -4.17 5.42 19.94
CA SER A 113 -4.82 5.59 21.24
C SER A 113 -3.86 5.18 22.37
N PHE A 114 -4.01 5.81 23.55
CA PHE A 114 -3.19 5.45 24.71
C PHE A 114 -3.34 3.97 25.11
N ALA A 115 -4.55 3.42 24.96
CA ALA A 115 -4.80 1.99 25.17
C ALA A 115 -4.01 1.11 24.19
N THR A 116 -3.93 1.49 22.92
CA THR A 116 -3.14 0.79 21.89
C THR A 116 -1.66 0.79 22.26
N ILE A 117 -1.11 1.95 22.63
CA ILE A 117 0.31 2.10 23.02
C ILE A 117 0.64 1.22 24.24
N LYS A 118 -0.23 1.24 25.25
CA LYS A 118 -0.07 0.43 26.46
C LYS A 118 -0.13 -1.07 26.17
N GLN A 119 -1.01 -1.50 25.26
CA GLN A 119 -1.11 -2.90 24.85
C GLN A 119 0.14 -3.37 24.09
N GLN A 120 0.65 -2.56 23.17
CA GLN A 120 1.88 -2.86 22.44
C GLN A 120 3.06 -3.06 23.39
N LEU A 121 3.20 -2.21 24.40
CA LEU A 121 4.24 -2.36 25.42
C LEU A 121 4.05 -3.62 26.26
N THR A 122 2.81 -3.97 26.62
CA THR A 122 2.51 -5.19 27.38
C THR A 122 2.94 -6.45 26.60
N ASN A 123 2.80 -6.44 25.28
CA ASN A 123 3.22 -7.55 24.41
C ASN A 123 4.75 -7.66 24.28
N LEU A 124 5.51 -6.61 24.62
CA LEU A 124 6.97 -6.60 24.59
C LEU A 124 7.61 -7.03 25.93
N ILE A 125 6.81 -7.19 26.99
CA ILE A 125 7.29 -7.72 28.27
C ILE A 125 7.51 -9.23 28.09
N PRO A 126 8.76 -9.74 28.24
CA PRO A 126 9.02 -11.18 28.15
C PRO A 126 8.15 -11.96 29.14
N SER A 127 7.59 -13.09 28.70
CA SER A 127 6.83 -13.98 29.60
C SER A 127 7.67 -14.52 30.77
N SER A 128 8.99 -14.46 30.65
CA SER A 128 9.98 -14.78 31.67
C SER A 128 10.25 -13.66 32.69
N SER A 129 9.69 -12.47 32.50
CA SER A 129 9.92 -11.34 33.41
C SER A 129 9.25 -11.57 34.76
N THR A 130 10.05 -11.55 35.82
CA THR A 130 9.55 -11.65 37.21
C THR A 130 8.78 -10.39 37.57
N THR A 131 7.54 -10.54 38.04
CA THR A 131 6.75 -9.45 38.61
C THR A 131 6.90 -9.40 40.13
N ILE A 132 7.32 -8.25 40.66
CA ILE A 132 7.49 -8.00 42.08
C ILE A 132 6.51 -6.90 42.51
N SER A 133 5.68 -7.20 43.49
CA SER A 133 4.80 -6.20 44.11
C SER A 133 5.58 -5.35 45.11
N PHE A 134 5.50 -4.04 44.97
CA PHE A 134 6.13 -3.07 45.88
C PHE A 134 5.08 -2.12 46.46
N ASN A 135 5.21 -1.77 47.74
CA ASN A 135 4.34 -0.78 48.39
C ASN A 135 5.22 0.26 49.12
N PRO A 136 5.22 1.53 48.65
CA PRO A 136 6.08 2.58 49.21
C PRO A 136 5.65 3.04 50.60
N TYR A 137 4.43 2.76 51.07
CA TYR A 137 4.04 3.06 52.46
C TYR A 137 4.67 2.09 53.45
N SER A 138 4.68 0.81 53.10
CA SER A 138 5.32 -0.22 53.92
C SER A 138 6.84 -0.16 53.82
N ASN A 139 7.36 0.40 52.73
CA ASN A 139 8.79 0.54 52.46
C ASN A 139 9.11 1.98 52.03
N PRO A 140 9.14 2.95 52.96
CA PRO A 140 9.40 4.35 52.62
C PRO A 140 10.77 4.55 51.99
N ILE A 141 10.82 5.18 50.81
CA ILE A 141 12.05 5.51 50.10
C ILE A 141 12.26 7.03 50.16
N ASN A 142 13.24 7.50 50.94
CA ASN A 142 13.54 8.92 51.09
C ASN A 142 14.95 9.31 50.63
N SER A 143 15.82 8.32 50.40
CA SER A 143 17.23 8.52 50.01
C SER A 143 17.71 7.45 49.02
N LEU A 144 18.86 7.70 48.37
CA LEU A 144 19.53 6.69 47.53
C LEU A 144 19.85 5.41 48.32
N SER A 145 20.18 5.53 49.60
CA SER A 145 20.42 4.37 50.46
C SER A 145 19.16 3.53 50.65
N ASP A 146 18.00 4.18 50.85
CA ASP A 146 16.72 3.48 50.99
C ASP A 146 16.33 2.80 49.68
N TRP A 147 16.55 3.47 48.54
CA TRP A 147 16.30 2.88 47.22
C TRP A 147 17.10 1.60 47.02
N ASN A 148 18.42 1.64 47.27
CA ASN A 148 19.29 0.48 47.12
C ASN A 148 18.96 -0.66 48.08
N ALA A 149 18.40 -0.34 49.26
CA ALA A 149 18.05 -1.34 50.27
C ALA A 149 16.65 -1.95 50.07
N LEU A 150 15.69 -1.18 49.56
CA LEU A 150 14.26 -1.54 49.59
C LEU A 150 13.65 -1.74 48.20
N PHE A 151 14.09 -0.98 47.19
CA PHE A 151 13.50 -1.08 45.86
C PHE A 151 14.08 -2.29 45.10
N PRO A 152 13.27 -3.07 44.38
CA PRO A 152 13.78 -4.22 43.64
C PRO A 152 14.81 -3.81 42.58
N GLY A 153 15.92 -4.55 42.54
CA GLY A 153 16.95 -4.39 41.51
C GLY A 153 16.44 -4.73 40.10
N GLY A 154 17.10 -4.15 39.10
CA GLY A 154 16.80 -4.40 37.69
C GLY A 154 17.18 -5.80 37.21
N GLY A 155 16.65 -6.16 36.04
CA GLY A 155 16.96 -7.41 35.36
C GLY A 155 18.11 -7.28 34.37
N THR A 156 17.95 -7.93 33.23
CA THR A 156 18.88 -7.83 32.09
C THR A 156 18.20 -7.09 30.93
N ALA A 157 18.98 -6.66 29.94
CA ALA A 157 18.45 -5.93 28.79
C ALA A 157 17.30 -6.68 28.07
N THR A 158 17.42 -8.01 27.97
CA THR A 158 16.45 -8.89 27.30
C THR A 158 15.44 -9.54 28.24
N ASN A 159 15.60 -9.38 29.56
CA ASN A 159 14.67 -9.89 30.57
C ASN A 159 14.61 -8.91 31.74
N PRO A 160 13.88 -7.79 31.59
CA PRO A 160 13.76 -6.77 32.63
C PRO A 160 12.90 -7.28 33.79
N VAL A 161 13.09 -6.69 34.97
CA VAL A 161 12.25 -6.95 36.15
C VAL A 161 11.02 -6.03 36.09
N VAL A 162 9.83 -6.59 36.35
CA VAL A 162 8.59 -5.82 36.45
C VAL A 162 8.32 -5.51 37.92
N VAL A 163 8.33 -4.23 38.29
CA VAL A 163 7.96 -3.77 39.62
C VAL A 163 6.59 -3.12 39.56
N ARG A 164 5.59 -3.77 40.18
CA ARG A 164 4.24 -3.23 40.29
C ARG A 164 4.06 -2.54 41.64
N VAL A 165 3.96 -1.22 41.61
CA VAL A 165 3.80 -0.35 42.76
C VAL A 165 2.32 -0.17 43.07
N SER A 166 1.91 -0.63 44.25
CA SER A 166 0.53 -0.58 44.75
C SER A 166 0.40 0.40 45.92
N GLY A 167 -0.78 1.02 46.07
CA GLY A 167 -1.07 2.02 47.10
C GLY A 167 -1.23 3.43 46.53
N TRP A 168 -0.13 4.16 46.34
CA TRP A 168 -0.08 5.51 45.76
C TRP A 168 1.18 5.70 44.88
N GLY A 169 1.52 6.96 44.56
CA GLY A 169 2.63 7.34 43.71
C GLY A 169 4.02 6.91 44.22
N LEU A 170 5.00 7.02 43.34
CA LEU A 170 6.40 6.68 43.60
C LEU A 170 7.26 7.93 43.51
N ASN A 171 7.97 8.24 44.61
CA ASN A 171 8.98 9.29 44.62
C ASN A 171 10.37 8.64 44.54
N ILE A 172 11.14 8.99 43.51
CA ILE A 172 12.46 8.45 43.22
C ILE A 172 13.50 9.47 43.72
N PRO A 173 14.35 9.12 44.71
CA PRO A 173 15.37 10.01 45.26
C PRO A 173 16.44 10.47 44.25
N ASP A 174 17.25 11.44 44.66
CA ASP A 174 18.38 11.93 43.86
C ASP A 174 19.47 10.86 43.71
N GLY A 175 20.17 10.89 42.58
CA GLY A 175 21.30 10.00 42.29
C GLY A 175 20.94 8.53 42.02
N VAL A 176 19.66 8.21 41.89
CA VAL A 176 19.20 6.85 41.57
C VAL A 176 19.49 6.52 40.11
N ASN A 177 20.14 5.36 39.88
CA ASN A 177 20.26 4.74 38.57
C ASN A 177 19.25 3.60 38.46
N ILE A 178 18.46 3.59 37.39
CA ILE A 178 17.49 2.54 37.09
C ILE A 178 17.88 1.92 35.75
N GLU A 179 18.09 0.61 35.73
CA GLU A 179 18.43 -0.11 34.51
C GLU A 179 17.60 -1.38 34.38
N ASN A 180 17.13 -1.70 33.17
CA ASN A 180 16.44 -2.97 32.86
C ASN A 180 15.23 -3.25 33.78
N THR A 181 14.39 -2.24 33.98
CA THR A 181 13.23 -2.30 34.90
C THR A 181 11.99 -1.72 34.24
N ILE A 182 10.86 -2.40 34.45
CA ILE A 182 9.52 -1.92 34.11
C ILE A 182 8.82 -1.55 35.41
N ILE A 183 8.55 -0.27 35.63
CA ILE A 183 7.88 0.24 36.83
C ILE A 183 6.46 0.60 36.48
N ILE A 184 5.50 -0.10 37.08
CA ILE A 184 4.06 0.13 36.90
C ILE A 184 3.51 0.69 38.21
N VAL A 185 3.11 1.95 38.23
CA VAL A 185 2.38 2.58 39.34
C VAL A 185 0.89 2.52 39.04
N ASP A 186 0.15 1.74 39.83
CA ASP A 186 -1.28 1.55 39.62
C ASP A 186 -2.09 2.85 39.87
N ASN A 187 -1.71 3.64 40.89
CA ASN A 187 -2.38 4.89 41.26
C ASN A 187 -1.37 5.94 41.74
N GLY A 188 -1.52 7.19 41.28
CA GLY A 188 -0.66 8.31 41.68
C GLY A 188 0.52 8.54 40.74
N ASP A 189 1.30 9.57 41.07
CA ASP A 189 2.33 10.10 40.18
C ASP A 189 3.69 9.42 40.37
N ILE A 190 4.53 9.46 39.33
CA ILE A 190 5.96 9.14 39.44
C ILE A 190 6.74 10.45 39.44
N ASN A 191 7.48 10.71 40.52
CA ASN A 191 8.26 11.93 40.70
C ASN A 191 9.75 11.60 40.84
N PHE A 192 10.60 12.40 40.20
CA PHE A 192 12.05 12.37 40.40
C PHE A 192 12.46 13.57 41.26
N ASN A 193 13.13 13.29 42.38
CA ASN A 193 13.57 14.31 43.33
C ASN A 193 15.06 14.60 43.11
N GLY A 194 15.43 15.80 42.67
CA GLY A 194 16.83 16.16 42.41
C GLY A 194 17.17 16.19 40.93
N ASN A 195 18.46 16.00 40.61
CA ASN A 195 19.03 16.32 39.30
C ASN A 195 19.92 15.23 38.68
N SER A 196 20.16 14.12 39.38
CA SER A 196 21.24 13.18 39.03
C SER A 196 20.75 11.78 38.64
N GLN A 197 19.47 11.62 38.31
CA GLN A 197 18.91 10.30 37.98
C GLN A 197 19.21 9.88 36.55
N LYS A 198 19.57 8.60 36.41
CA LYS A 198 19.88 7.98 35.11
C LYS A 198 19.01 6.75 34.87
N LEU A 199 18.48 6.65 33.67
CA LEU A 199 17.58 5.59 33.25
C LEU A 199 18.13 4.95 31.98
N LYS A 200 18.24 3.62 31.96
CA LYS A 200 18.67 2.88 30.77
C LYS A 200 17.83 1.64 30.57
N ASN A 201 17.17 1.51 29.42
CA ASN A 201 16.27 0.38 29.15
C ASN A 201 15.18 0.26 30.24
N VAL A 202 14.41 1.34 30.42
CA VAL A 202 13.42 1.46 31.50
C VAL A 202 12.06 1.82 30.92
N ALA A 203 11.02 1.13 31.40
CA ALA A 203 9.64 1.54 31.16
C ALA A 203 9.01 2.10 32.45
N LEU A 204 8.44 3.31 32.39
CA LEU A 204 7.70 3.94 33.47
C LEU A 204 6.24 4.05 33.06
N ILE A 205 5.34 3.46 33.84
CA ILE A 205 3.91 3.42 33.53
C ILE A 205 3.14 3.95 34.75
N ALA A 206 2.57 5.14 34.65
CA ALA A 206 1.62 5.69 35.63
C ALA A 206 0.20 5.45 35.12
N ALA A 207 -0.45 4.38 35.59
CA ALA A 207 -1.74 3.93 35.07
C ALA A 207 -2.91 4.86 35.43
N ASN A 208 -2.76 5.68 36.48
CA ASN A 208 -3.75 6.66 36.91
C ASN A 208 -3.05 7.87 37.57
N GLY A 209 -2.11 8.47 36.84
CA GLY A 209 -1.26 9.53 37.35
C GLY A 209 -0.47 10.24 36.26
N SER A 210 0.32 11.22 36.69
CA SER A 210 1.28 11.95 35.89
C SER A 210 2.69 11.42 36.12
N ILE A 211 3.61 11.75 35.22
CA ILE A 211 5.04 11.49 35.39
C ILE A 211 5.80 12.80 35.27
N ASN A 212 6.58 13.12 36.30
CA ASN A 212 7.40 14.31 36.38
C ASN A 212 8.87 13.93 36.22
N LEU A 213 9.37 13.99 34.98
CA LEU A 213 10.73 13.59 34.56
C LEU A 213 11.78 14.68 34.86
N GLY A 214 11.72 15.32 36.03
CA GLY A 214 12.64 16.39 36.38
C GLY A 214 14.10 15.95 36.29
N ASN A 215 14.86 16.57 35.38
CA ASN A 215 16.31 16.40 35.18
C ASN A 215 16.78 14.96 34.90
N VAL A 216 15.89 14.09 34.43
CA VAL A 216 16.20 12.69 34.13
C VAL A 216 17.10 12.59 32.90
N GLN A 217 18.19 11.83 33.01
CA GLN A 217 19.01 11.41 31.86
C GLN A 217 18.59 10.01 31.44
N ALA A 218 18.03 9.86 30.25
CA ALA A 218 17.40 8.64 29.80
C ALA A 218 17.96 8.13 28.46
N THR A 219 18.18 6.83 28.39
CA THR A 219 18.52 6.09 27.16
C THR A 219 17.59 4.88 27.03
N ASP A 220 16.97 4.71 25.86
CA ASP A 220 16.04 3.61 25.59
C ASP A 220 14.91 3.52 26.63
N VAL A 221 14.16 4.61 26.82
CA VAL A 221 13.08 4.66 27.81
C VAL A 221 11.70 4.71 27.19
N THR A 222 10.74 4.07 27.84
CA THR A 222 9.31 4.24 27.52
C THR A 222 8.60 4.86 28.71
N VAL A 223 7.95 6.01 28.53
CA VAL A 223 7.23 6.73 29.59
C VAL A 223 5.76 6.86 29.20
N LEU A 224 4.88 6.16 29.91
CA LEU A 224 3.44 6.17 29.70
C LEU A 224 2.73 6.74 30.93
N ALA A 225 2.05 7.87 30.78
CA ALA A 225 1.27 8.47 31.85
C ALA A 225 -0.18 8.67 31.45
N GLU A 226 -1.14 8.17 32.21
CA GLU A 226 -2.57 8.39 31.89
C GLU A 226 -2.89 9.90 31.83
N ARG A 227 -2.35 10.71 32.75
CA ARG A 227 -2.64 12.15 32.84
C ARG A 227 -1.65 12.99 32.02
N SER A 228 -0.62 13.52 32.68
CA SER A 228 0.34 14.44 32.07
C SER A 228 1.77 13.92 32.18
N ILE A 229 2.61 14.32 31.23
CA ILE A 229 4.06 14.18 31.35
C ILE A 229 4.63 15.59 31.43
N ASN A 230 5.36 15.86 32.51
CA ASN A 230 6.08 17.11 32.68
C ASN A 230 7.56 16.82 32.78
N MET A 231 8.35 17.65 32.12
CA MET A 231 9.81 17.65 32.26
C MET A 231 10.29 19.08 32.49
N ASN A 232 11.53 19.23 32.90
CA ASN A 232 12.20 20.52 33.01
C ASN A 232 13.44 20.54 32.11
N GLY A 233 14.17 21.67 32.09
CA GLY A 233 15.29 21.90 31.18
C GLY A 233 16.46 20.90 31.28
N GLY A 234 16.58 20.15 32.38
CA GLY A 234 17.65 19.17 32.54
C GLY A 234 17.33 17.76 32.06
N ALA A 235 16.09 17.48 31.65
CA ALA A 235 15.73 16.16 31.13
C ALA A 235 16.38 15.94 29.74
N SER A 236 16.99 14.78 29.52
CA SER A 236 17.65 14.45 28.25
C SER A 236 17.33 13.02 27.81
N PHE A 237 17.00 12.83 26.54
CA PHE A 237 16.64 11.53 25.97
C PHE A 237 17.58 11.09 24.84
N SER A 238 17.84 9.79 24.75
CA SER A 238 18.68 9.15 23.75
C SER A 238 18.20 7.73 23.42
N GLY A 239 18.74 7.13 22.36
CA GLY A 239 18.33 5.81 21.88
C GLY A 239 16.85 5.77 21.45
N GLN A 240 16.24 4.59 21.49
CA GLN A 240 14.83 4.38 21.12
C GLN A 240 13.93 4.72 22.30
N SER A 241 13.58 6.00 22.43
CA SER A 241 12.77 6.50 23.53
C SER A 241 11.37 6.95 23.09
N LEU A 242 10.36 6.66 23.92
CA LEU A 242 8.95 6.97 23.71
C LEU A 242 8.35 7.68 24.93
N LEU A 243 7.68 8.80 24.71
CA LEU A 243 6.85 9.48 25.71
C LEU A 243 5.39 9.49 25.23
N ALA A 244 4.46 9.00 26.04
CA ALA A 244 3.05 9.09 25.69
C ALA A 244 2.13 9.38 26.87
N ASN A 245 1.11 10.23 26.64
CA ASN A 245 0.09 10.52 27.65
C ASN A 245 -1.35 10.30 27.15
N GLY A 246 -2.24 9.89 28.06
CA GLY A 246 -3.59 9.42 27.75
C GLY A 246 -4.72 10.46 27.81
N ASP A 247 -4.51 11.58 28.50
CA ASP A 247 -5.54 12.60 28.76
C ASP A 247 -5.25 13.95 28.07
N SER A 248 -6.27 14.78 27.99
CA SER A 248 -6.29 16.17 27.53
C SER A 248 -5.31 17.11 28.22
N ASN A 249 -4.85 16.77 29.44
CA ASN A 249 -3.87 17.56 30.20
C ASN A 249 -2.52 17.73 29.46
N GLY A 250 -2.22 16.81 28.54
CA GLY A 250 -1.16 16.93 27.54
C GLY A 250 0.25 16.73 28.08
N LEU A 251 1.22 17.16 27.27
CA LEU A 251 2.65 16.96 27.52
C LEU A 251 3.39 18.29 27.44
N ASN A 252 4.15 18.62 28.50
CA ASN A 252 5.03 19.78 28.54
C ASN A 252 6.46 19.33 28.26
N PHE A 253 6.95 19.59 27.06
CA PHE A 253 8.27 19.21 26.60
C PHE A 253 9.27 20.36 26.80
N ASN A 254 10.08 20.26 27.85
CA ASN A 254 11.13 21.22 28.18
C ASN A 254 12.54 20.60 28.08
N GLY A 255 12.63 19.31 27.76
CA GLY A 255 13.86 18.54 27.76
C GLY A 255 14.70 18.75 26.50
N THR A 256 15.74 17.93 26.39
CA THR A 256 16.72 17.94 25.30
C THR A 256 16.88 16.52 24.75
N THR A 257 17.52 16.37 23.60
CA THR A 257 17.92 15.05 23.09
C THR A 257 19.40 15.03 22.77
N SER A 258 20.07 13.92 23.06
CA SER A 258 21.47 13.66 22.69
C SER A 258 21.59 12.56 21.62
N THR A 259 20.49 12.26 20.92
CA THR A 259 20.44 11.21 19.89
C THR A 259 21.37 11.51 18.70
N THR A 260 22.02 10.46 18.19
CA THR A 260 22.75 10.47 16.92
C THR A 260 21.79 10.39 15.74
N ASP A 261 22.29 10.56 14.50
CA ASP A 261 21.51 10.63 13.25
C ASP A 261 20.58 9.45 12.92
N LYS A 262 20.50 8.41 13.77
CA LYS A 262 19.70 7.19 13.55
C LYS A 262 18.48 7.01 14.45
N ASP A 263 18.35 7.75 15.56
CA ASP A 263 17.29 7.51 16.55
C ASP A 263 16.47 8.78 16.85
N LEU A 264 15.15 8.65 16.82
CA LEU A 264 14.20 9.72 17.14
C LEU A 264 13.49 9.46 18.45
N LEU A 265 13.30 10.53 19.24
CA LEU A 265 12.35 10.50 20.33
C LEU A 265 10.93 10.54 19.76
N THR A 266 10.10 9.55 20.09
CA THR A 266 8.68 9.57 19.74
C THR A 266 7.88 10.18 20.89
N VAL A 267 7.02 11.15 20.59
CA VAL A 267 6.19 11.84 21.59
C VAL A 267 4.72 11.84 21.14
N ILE A 268 3.85 11.17 21.89
CA ILE A 268 2.43 11.01 21.53
C ILE A 268 1.53 11.55 22.64
N SER A 269 0.63 12.48 22.31
CA SER A 269 -0.30 13.06 23.26
C SER A 269 -1.74 12.89 22.80
N GLN A 270 -2.60 12.34 23.66
CA GLN A 270 -4.06 12.42 23.44
C GLN A 270 -4.62 13.83 23.76
N GLY A 271 -3.78 14.74 24.25
CA GLY A 271 -4.08 16.15 24.50
C GLY A 271 -3.19 17.07 23.67
N ARG A 272 -2.86 18.24 24.24
CA ARG A 272 -1.91 19.19 23.64
C ARG A 272 -0.45 18.78 23.87
N ILE A 273 0.44 19.36 23.09
CA ILE A 273 1.90 19.34 23.34
C ILE A 273 2.42 20.78 23.39
N ASN A 274 3.10 21.13 24.48
CA ASN A 274 3.81 22.40 24.62
C ASN A 274 5.31 22.15 24.49
N PHE A 275 5.91 22.59 23.40
CA PHE A 275 7.33 22.48 23.13
C PHE A 275 8.06 23.76 23.57
N ASN A 276 8.81 23.67 24.68
CA ASN A 276 9.60 24.75 25.27
C ASN A 276 11.07 24.33 25.50
N ALA A 277 11.62 23.49 24.61
CA ALA A 277 13.01 23.01 24.72
C ALA A 277 14.03 24.17 24.68
N SER A 278 15.13 24.03 25.40
CA SER A 278 16.21 25.03 25.46
C SER A 278 17.37 24.76 24.50
N SER A 279 17.42 23.57 23.89
CA SER A 279 18.45 23.15 22.93
C SER A 279 17.84 22.30 21.82
N LYS A 280 18.67 21.95 20.82
CA LYS A 280 18.30 21.07 19.71
C LYS A 280 17.61 19.79 20.19
N VAL A 281 16.51 19.44 19.53
CA VAL A 281 15.70 18.24 19.77
C VAL A 281 15.56 17.47 18.46
N ARG A 282 15.77 16.15 18.48
CA ARG A 282 15.41 15.25 17.39
C ARG A 282 14.22 14.40 17.81
N ALA A 283 13.04 14.67 17.25
CA ALA A 283 11.81 14.00 17.68
C ALA A 283 10.69 13.98 16.64
N GLU A 284 9.79 13.01 16.78
CA GLU A 284 8.50 12.98 16.11
C GLU A 284 7.39 13.24 17.13
N PHE A 285 6.54 14.23 16.85
CA PHE A 285 5.44 14.62 17.71
C PHE A 285 4.09 14.29 17.05
N LEU A 286 3.25 13.56 17.78
CA LEU A 286 1.87 13.24 17.42
C LEU A 286 0.94 13.78 18.51
N SER A 287 -0.06 14.60 18.15
CA SER A 287 -1.04 15.06 19.13
C SER A 287 -2.48 15.09 18.62
N VAL A 288 -3.43 14.78 19.50
CA VAL A 288 -4.86 15.01 19.23
C VAL A 288 -5.19 16.49 19.41
N GLY A 289 -4.66 17.12 20.45
CA GLY A 289 -4.82 18.55 20.72
C GLY A 289 -3.74 19.41 20.06
N ASP A 290 -3.75 20.70 20.36
CA ASP A 290 -2.84 21.67 19.75
C ASP A 290 -1.35 21.37 20.02
N PHE A 291 -0.51 21.72 19.06
CA PHE A 291 0.94 21.76 19.23
C PHE A 291 1.40 23.21 19.33
N SER A 292 2.05 23.57 20.43
CA SER A 292 2.59 24.92 20.65
C SER A 292 4.11 24.90 20.71
N TYR A 293 4.76 25.50 19.71
CA TYR A 293 6.20 25.69 19.62
C TYR A 293 6.58 27.06 20.22
N ASN A 294 7.07 27.06 21.45
CA ASN A 294 7.38 28.28 22.22
C ASN A 294 8.89 28.48 22.45
N ALA A 295 9.73 27.74 21.73
CA ALA A 295 11.17 27.75 21.87
C ALA A 295 11.88 28.35 20.65
N ASN A 296 13.13 28.77 20.82
CA ASN A 296 14.07 29.06 19.72
C ASN A 296 15.03 27.88 19.46
N ALA A 297 14.73 26.71 20.02
CA ALA A 297 15.48 25.49 19.77
C ALA A 297 15.23 25.00 18.34
N GLU A 298 16.19 24.29 17.75
CA GLU A 298 16.00 23.52 16.51
C GLU A 298 15.25 22.22 16.82
N LEU A 299 14.18 21.95 16.07
CA LEU A 299 13.55 20.64 16.01
C LEU A 299 13.92 19.96 14.70
N VAL A 300 14.55 18.79 14.79
CA VAL A 300 14.77 17.90 13.65
C VAL A 300 13.76 16.76 13.74
N GLY A 301 12.85 16.66 12.77
CA GLY A 301 11.83 15.61 12.73
C GLY A 301 10.48 16.10 12.26
N SER A 302 9.41 15.75 12.98
CA SER A 302 8.04 16.06 12.54
C SER A 302 7.10 16.50 13.66
N ILE A 303 6.12 17.33 13.27
CA ILE A 303 5.00 17.80 14.08
C ILE A 303 3.72 17.40 13.35
N LYS A 304 2.92 16.50 13.92
CA LYS A 304 1.63 16.12 13.34
C LYS A 304 0.53 16.22 14.40
N THR A 305 -0.53 16.95 14.09
CA THR A 305 -1.65 17.16 15.01
C THR A 305 -3.01 17.10 14.32
N LYS A 306 -4.00 16.54 15.02
CA LYS A 306 -5.43 16.62 14.63
C LYS A 306 -6.04 18.01 14.87
N SER A 307 -5.32 18.91 15.54
CA SER A 307 -5.76 20.26 15.87
C SER A 307 -4.86 21.31 15.20
N ASN A 308 -4.49 22.40 15.89
CA ASN A 308 -3.71 23.50 15.34
C ASN A 308 -2.23 23.40 15.73
N VAL A 309 -1.37 23.99 14.90
CA VAL A 309 0.03 24.25 15.23
C VAL A 309 0.24 25.74 15.43
N PHE A 310 0.91 26.11 16.52
CA PHE A 310 1.30 27.49 16.84
C PHE A 310 2.82 27.59 16.96
N PHE A 311 3.46 28.34 16.08
CA PHE A 311 4.86 28.74 16.20
C PHE A 311 4.93 30.13 16.83
N ASN A 312 5.10 30.16 18.15
CA ASN A 312 5.10 31.38 18.97
C ASN A 312 6.49 32.02 19.12
N SER A 313 7.52 31.40 18.58
CA SER A 313 8.93 31.81 18.65
C SER A 313 9.60 31.65 17.28
N GLN A 314 10.87 32.02 17.14
CA GLN A 314 11.63 31.81 15.90
C GLN A 314 11.95 30.32 15.78
N ALA A 315 10.99 29.55 15.29
CA ALA A 315 11.12 28.12 15.19
C ALA A 315 12.09 27.75 14.07
N THR A 316 13.02 26.85 14.33
CA THR A 316 13.79 26.17 13.28
C THR A 316 13.32 24.74 13.27
N VAL A 317 12.66 24.34 12.18
CA VAL A 317 12.23 22.96 11.95
C VAL A 317 12.97 22.45 10.74
N THR A 318 13.78 21.42 10.92
CA THR A 318 14.39 20.69 9.81
C THR A 318 13.66 19.36 9.68
N GLY A 319 13.28 19.02 8.45
CA GLY A 319 12.86 17.69 8.12
C GLY A 319 13.97 16.73 8.50
N ILE A 320 13.63 15.59 9.09
CA ILE A 320 14.53 14.45 8.96
C ILE A 320 14.26 13.95 7.57
N ALA A 321 15.30 13.92 6.73
CA ALA A 321 15.34 13.05 5.57
C ALA A 321 14.88 11.69 6.07
N THR A 322 13.58 11.39 5.91
CA THR A 322 13.11 10.08 6.25
C THR A 322 13.89 9.22 5.30
N THR A 323 14.82 8.43 5.82
CA THR A 323 15.17 7.17 5.16
C THR A 323 14.00 6.19 5.30
N GLN A 324 12.75 6.69 5.21
CA GLN A 324 11.74 5.98 4.48
C GLN A 324 12.09 6.29 3.03
N PRO A 325 12.60 5.31 2.26
CA PRO A 325 12.67 5.48 0.81
C PRO A 325 11.37 6.15 0.38
N GLN A 326 11.41 7.13 -0.53
CA GLN A 326 10.25 7.36 -1.39
C GLN A 326 9.77 5.96 -1.75
N PRO A 327 8.54 5.54 -1.39
CA PRO A 327 8.19 4.14 -1.53
C PRO A 327 8.53 3.79 -2.96
N THR A 328 9.47 2.87 -3.10
CA THR A 328 10.06 2.63 -4.40
C THR A 328 9.05 1.83 -5.16
N GLY A 329 8.71 2.29 -6.36
CA GLY A 329 7.85 1.54 -7.25
C GLY A 329 8.56 0.27 -7.71
N GLU A 330 7.75 -0.61 -8.30
CA GLU A 330 8.22 -1.80 -8.97
C GLU A 330 7.77 -1.76 -10.43
N ILE A 331 8.65 -2.17 -11.34
CA ILE A 331 8.30 -2.41 -12.74
C ILE A 331 8.54 -3.88 -13.00
N ALA A 332 7.50 -4.62 -13.34
CA ALA A 332 7.58 -6.04 -13.61
C ALA A 332 6.95 -6.38 -14.95
N GLY A 333 7.42 -7.50 -15.50
CA GLY A 333 6.96 -7.96 -16.79
C GLY A 333 7.50 -9.33 -17.15
N LEU A 334 7.18 -9.73 -18.37
CA LEU A 334 7.53 -11.02 -18.92
C LEU A 334 8.17 -10.85 -20.30
N VAL A 335 9.27 -11.55 -20.53
CA VAL A 335 9.74 -11.85 -21.89
C VAL A 335 9.27 -13.26 -22.25
N TRP A 336 8.64 -13.43 -23.41
CA TRP A 336 8.17 -14.73 -23.87
C TRP A 336 8.68 -15.07 -25.27
N ASN A 337 8.72 -16.36 -25.57
CA ASN A 337 9.07 -16.87 -26.88
C ASN A 337 7.81 -16.89 -27.75
N ASP A 338 7.72 -15.96 -28.68
CA ASP A 338 6.63 -15.84 -29.63
C ASP A 338 6.90 -16.80 -30.80
N PHE A 339 6.23 -17.95 -30.80
CA PHE A 339 6.52 -19.01 -31.76
C PHE A 339 5.94 -18.73 -33.14
N ASN A 340 4.81 -18.03 -33.20
CA ASN A 340 4.11 -17.74 -34.46
C ASN A 340 4.35 -16.31 -34.99
N ALA A 341 5.17 -15.52 -34.28
CA ALA A 341 5.58 -14.16 -34.60
C ALA A 341 4.43 -13.14 -34.64
N ASN A 342 3.33 -13.40 -33.94
CA ASN A 342 2.15 -12.55 -33.98
C ASN A 342 2.18 -11.38 -32.97
N GLY A 343 3.17 -11.33 -32.07
CA GLY A 343 3.33 -10.31 -31.04
C GLY A 343 2.35 -10.45 -29.85
N VAL A 344 1.69 -11.59 -29.69
CA VAL A 344 0.68 -11.88 -28.66
C VAL A 344 1.07 -13.18 -27.96
N LYS A 345 1.15 -13.17 -26.62
CA LYS A 345 1.47 -14.39 -25.86
C LYS A 345 0.29 -15.36 -25.85
N ASP A 346 0.43 -16.50 -26.52
CA ASP A 346 -0.56 -17.57 -26.47
C ASP A 346 -0.50 -18.34 -25.12
N SER A 347 -1.63 -18.36 -24.40
CA SER A 347 -1.80 -19.13 -23.15
C SER A 347 -2.59 -20.42 -23.42
N ALA A 348 -2.55 -21.43 -22.54
CA ALA A 348 -3.44 -22.59 -22.73
C ALA A 348 -4.94 -22.25 -22.65
N LEU A 349 -5.33 -21.10 -22.10
CA LEU A 349 -6.74 -20.68 -22.00
C LEU A 349 -7.23 -20.02 -23.29
N ILE A 350 -6.40 -19.19 -23.92
CA ILE A 350 -6.78 -18.33 -25.05
C ILE A 350 -5.69 -18.42 -26.14
N GLN A 351 -6.10 -18.81 -27.34
CA GLN A 351 -5.31 -18.87 -28.58
C GLN A 351 -5.79 -17.85 -29.62
N GLY A 352 -4.85 -17.36 -30.43
CA GLY A 352 -5.13 -16.64 -31.68
C GLY A 352 -5.04 -15.12 -31.57
N ALA A 353 -4.63 -14.48 -32.67
CA ALA A 353 -4.31 -13.04 -32.72
C ALA A 353 -5.53 -12.10 -32.64
N SER A 354 -6.73 -12.59 -32.95
CA SER A 354 -8.00 -11.88 -32.77
C SER A 354 -9.03 -12.89 -32.26
N PRO A 355 -8.94 -13.23 -30.97
CA PRO A 355 -9.62 -14.39 -30.45
C PRO A 355 -11.12 -14.12 -30.28
N ASP A 356 -11.92 -15.11 -30.66
CA ASP A 356 -13.33 -15.19 -30.31
C ASP A 356 -13.45 -16.03 -29.04
N VAL A 357 -13.86 -15.41 -27.94
CA VAL A 357 -13.90 -16.03 -26.62
C VAL A 357 -15.34 -16.18 -26.16
N VAL A 358 -15.76 -17.41 -25.87
CA VAL A 358 -17.09 -17.71 -25.34
C VAL A 358 -16.95 -18.08 -23.86
N PHE A 359 -17.46 -17.21 -23.00
CA PHE A 359 -17.63 -17.50 -21.58
C PHE A 359 -18.91 -18.32 -21.41
N VAL A 360 -18.77 -19.54 -20.89
CA VAL A 360 -19.91 -20.43 -20.62
C VAL A 360 -20.05 -20.59 -19.12
N ILE A 361 -21.14 -20.09 -18.57
CA ILE A 361 -21.35 -20.00 -17.12
C ILE A 361 -22.64 -20.72 -16.70
N ASP A 362 -22.49 -21.61 -15.73
CA ASP A 362 -23.60 -22.29 -15.07
C ASP A 362 -24.31 -21.29 -14.15
N VAL A 363 -25.62 -21.15 -14.33
CA VAL A 363 -26.46 -20.34 -13.44
C VAL A 363 -27.51 -21.20 -12.75
N SER A 364 -27.29 -22.51 -12.66
CA SER A 364 -28.22 -23.45 -12.03
C SER A 364 -28.37 -23.21 -10.52
N GLY A 365 -29.43 -23.75 -9.93
CA GLY A 365 -29.77 -23.55 -8.52
C GLY A 365 -28.66 -23.92 -7.54
N SER A 366 -27.78 -24.87 -7.88
CA SER A 366 -26.66 -25.29 -7.02
C SER A 366 -25.63 -24.19 -6.79
N THR A 367 -25.50 -23.27 -7.75
CA THR A 367 -24.58 -22.13 -7.69
C THR A 367 -24.90 -21.14 -6.56
N SER A 368 -26.08 -21.25 -5.93
CA SER A 368 -26.47 -20.49 -4.72
C SER A 368 -25.70 -20.88 -3.46
N SER A 369 -24.97 -21.99 -3.50
CA SER A 369 -24.18 -22.47 -2.37
C SER A 369 -23.06 -21.50 -2.05
N SER A 370 -22.74 -21.32 -0.76
CA SER A 370 -21.60 -20.50 -0.34
C SER A 370 -20.28 -21.10 -0.83
N PHE A 371 -19.35 -20.25 -1.25
CA PHE A 371 -18.03 -20.66 -1.70
C PHE A 371 -16.92 -20.08 -0.82
N GLY A 372 -15.92 -20.90 -0.49
CA GLY A 372 -14.81 -20.51 0.39
C GLY A 372 -13.70 -19.72 -0.32
N GLY A 373 -12.73 -19.20 0.43
CA GLY A 373 -11.61 -18.40 -0.08
C GLY A 373 -11.71 -16.92 0.32
N THR A 374 -10.93 -16.06 -0.32
CA THR A 374 -11.10 -14.60 -0.18
C THR A 374 -12.53 -14.19 -0.57
N PRO A 375 -13.27 -13.48 0.31
CA PRO A 375 -14.61 -13.01 0.00
C PRO A 375 -14.64 -12.05 -1.20
N VAL A 376 -15.54 -12.31 -2.16
CA VAL A 376 -15.80 -11.43 -3.32
C VAL A 376 -17.02 -10.54 -3.13
N GLY A 377 -17.83 -10.79 -2.10
CA GLY A 377 -19.07 -10.06 -1.84
C GLY A 377 -20.24 -10.54 -2.70
N ASP A 378 -21.27 -9.71 -2.77
CA ASP A 378 -22.43 -9.85 -3.66
C ASP A 378 -22.08 -9.16 -4.99
N VAL A 379 -21.64 -9.95 -5.97
CA VAL A 379 -21.05 -9.44 -7.21
C VAL A 379 -22.15 -9.10 -8.22
N ASN A 380 -23.22 -9.89 -8.25
CA ASN A 380 -24.32 -9.73 -9.21
C ASN A 380 -25.48 -8.87 -8.66
N GLY A 381 -25.46 -8.48 -7.39
CA GLY A 381 -26.48 -7.66 -6.75
C GLY A 381 -27.78 -8.41 -6.47
N ASP A 382 -27.71 -9.73 -6.23
CA ASP A 382 -28.88 -10.56 -5.92
C ASP A 382 -29.17 -10.70 -4.42
N ARG A 383 -28.34 -10.06 -3.58
CA ARG A 383 -28.38 -10.06 -2.10
C ARG A 383 -27.90 -11.35 -1.44
N ALA A 384 -27.40 -12.31 -2.21
CA ALA A 384 -26.55 -13.38 -1.70
C ALA A 384 -25.09 -13.00 -1.97
N ALA A 385 -24.22 -13.16 -0.97
CA ALA A 385 -22.82 -12.79 -1.09
C ALA A 385 -21.94 -14.02 -0.96
N ASN A 386 -20.85 -14.07 -1.72
CA ASN A 386 -19.86 -15.14 -1.70
C ASN A 386 -20.47 -16.50 -2.04
N THR A 387 -21.39 -16.52 -2.99
CA THR A 387 -21.91 -17.75 -3.60
C THR A 387 -20.93 -18.32 -4.63
N ILE A 388 -21.18 -19.53 -5.10
CA ILE A 388 -20.43 -20.10 -6.24
C ILE A 388 -20.63 -19.20 -7.47
N LEU A 389 -21.85 -18.73 -7.73
CA LEU A 389 -22.12 -17.83 -8.85
C LEU A 389 -21.34 -16.52 -8.73
N ASP A 390 -21.24 -15.93 -7.53
CA ASP A 390 -20.42 -14.73 -7.30
C ASP A 390 -18.94 -14.97 -7.65
N ALA A 391 -18.42 -16.14 -7.27
CA ALA A 391 -17.02 -16.50 -7.52
C ALA A 391 -16.76 -16.79 -9.02
N GLU A 392 -17.70 -17.43 -9.71
CA GLU A 392 -17.65 -17.65 -11.16
C GLU A 392 -17.69 -16.33 -11.94
N ILE A 393 -18.60 -15.42 -11.56
CA ILE A 393 -18.69 -14.08 -12.14
C ILE A 393 -17.40 -13.29 -11.90
N ALA A 394 -16.89 -13.29 -10.67
CA ALA A 394 -15.62 -12.63 -10.34
C ALA A 394 -14.45 -13.22 -11.15
N GLY A 395 -14.45 -14.54 -11.37
CA GLY A 395 -13.50 -15.23 -12.23
C GLY A 395 -13.54 -14.73 -13.67
N PHE A 396 -14.72 -14.70 -14.30
CA PHE A 396 -14.83 -14.24 -15.68
C PHE A 396 -14.56 -12.73 -15.83
N ILE A 397 -14.87 -11.92 -14.82
CA ILE A 397 -14.42 -10.52 -14.75
C ILE A 397 -12.89 -10.45 -14.77
N ALA A 398 -12.22 -11.27 -13.94
CA ALA A 398 -10.75 -11.33 -13.92
C ALA A 398 -10.16 -11.78 -15.27
N LEU A 399 -10.80 -12.75 -15.95
CA LEU A 399 -10.39 -13.18 -17.29
C LEU A 399 -10.57 -12.06 -18.32
N ASN A 400 -11.70 -11.35 -18.29
CA ASN A 400 -11.94 -10.21 -19.18
C ASN A 400 -10.87 -9.12 -18.99
N GLN A 401 -10.56 -8.80 -17.74
CA GLN A 401 -9.50 -7.85 -17.41
C GLN A 401 -8.12 -8.34 -17.85
N GLN A 402 -7.87 -9.65 -17.78
CA GLN A 402 -6.63 -10.24 -18.27
C GLN A 402 -6.49 -10.15 -19.79
N LEU A 403 -7.57 -10.34 -20.54
CA LEU A 403 -7.57 -10.11 -22.00
C LEU A 403 -7.19 -8.65 -22.31
N ILE A 404 -7.72 -7.68 -21.57
CA ILE A 404 -7.36 -6.26 -21.71
C ILE A 404 -5.87 -6.04 -21.41
N LYS A 405 -5.36 -6.61 -20.31
CA LYS A 405 -3.94 -6.53 -19.93
C LYS A 405 -3.01 -7.16 -20.96
N GLN A 406 -3.47 -8.17 -21.69
CA GLN A 406 -2.75 -8.80 -22.80
C GLN A 406 -2.81 -7.99 -24.11
N GLY A 407 -3.42 -6.80 -24.11
CA GLY A 407 -3.58 -5.97 -25.30
C GLY A 407 -4.74 -6.39 -26.20
N LEU A 408 -5.57 -7.36 -25.77
CA LEU A 408 -6.70 -7.87 -26.54
C LEU A 408 -7.99 -7.07 -26.35
N GLY A 409 -7.92 -5.98 -25.58
CA GLY A 409 -9.09 -5.17 -25.20
C GLY A 409 -9.97 -4.73 -26.37
N GLN A 410 -9.35 -4.42 -27.51
CA GLN A 410 -10.03 -3.91 -28.72
C GLN A 410 -10.05 -4.92 -29.88
N THR A 411 -9.35 -6.05 -29.76
CA THR A 411 -9.16 -7.02 -30.86
C THR A 411 -9.86 -8.34 -30.62
N ALA A 412 -10.02 -8.76 -29.36
CA ALA A 412 -10.83 -9.91 -29.03
C ALA A 412 -12.32 -9.59 -29.10
N ARG A 413 -13.14 -10.62 -29.38
CA ARG A 413 -14.59 -10.58 -29.24
C ARG A 413 -15.01 -11.55 -28.15
N VAL A 414 -15.75 -11.07 -27.17
CA VAL A 414 -16.28 -11.89 -26.07
C VAL A 414 -17.78 -12.12 -26.30
N SER A 415 -18.22 -13.36 -26.16
CA SER A 415 -19.63 -13.77 -26.08
C SER A 415 -19.88 -14.42 -24.71
N LEU A 416 -21.09 -14.28 -24.17
CA LEU A 416 -21.49 -14.88 -22.91
C LEU A 416 -22.67 -15.83 -23.12
N VAL A 417 -22.47 -17.11 -22.80
CA VAL A 417 -23.51 -18.14 -22.77
C VAL A 417 -23.78 -18.48 -21.32
N ARG A 418 -25.00 -18.22 -20.86
CA ARG A 418 -25.47 -18.71 -19.56
C ARG A 418 -26.30 -19.97 -19.77
N PHE A 419 -26.23 -20.91 -18.83
CA PHE A 419 -27.04 -22.11 -18.91
C PHE A 419 -27.56 -22.59 -17.56
N ASP A 420 -28.72 -23.23 -17.63
CA ASP A 420 -29.37 -23.99 -16.57
C ASP A 420 -29.86 -25.33 -17.17
N SER A 421 -31.14 -25.68 -17.05
CA SER A 421 -31.77 -26.74 -17.84
C SER A 421 -31.77 -26.46 -19.35
N THR A 422 -31.61 -25.20 -19.74
CA THR A 422 -31.53 -24.65 -21.10
C THR A 422 -30.31 -23.73 -21.23
N ALA A 423 -29.98 -23.25 -22.43
CA ALA A 423 -28.89 -22.28 -22.62
C ALA A 423 -29.33 -21.09 -23.45
N SER A 424 -28.79 -19.91 -23.15
CA SER A 424 -29.04 -18.68 -23.89
C SER A 424 -27.79 -17.83 -23.98
N VAL A 425 -27.59 -17.20 -25.13
CA VAL A 425 -26.59 -16.14 -25.30
C VAL A 425 -27.13 -14.88 -24.64
N VAL A 426 -26.31 -14.24 -23.81
CA VAL A 426 -26.63 -12.98 -23.15
C VAL A 426 -26.34 -11.82 -24.09
N ASP A 427 -27.26 -10.85 -24.15
CA ASP A 427 -27.07 -9.63 -24.92
C ASP A 427 -26.02 -8.73 -24.24
N LEU A 428 -24.91 -8.49 -24.94
CA LEU A 428 -23.78 -7.73 -24.41
C LEU A 428 -23.88 -6.23 -24.66
N ASN A 429 -24.89 -5.75 -25.38
CA ASN A 429 -25.19 -4.32 -25.46
C ASN A 429 -26.69 -4.10 -25.70
N PRO A 430 -27.50 -4.21 -24.63
CA PRO A 430 -28.96 -4.09 -24.72
C PRO A 430 -29.45 -2.68 -25.08
N GLY A 431 -28.54 -1.69 -25.13
CA GLY A 431 -28.84 -0.34 -25.61
C GLY A 431 -29.08 -0.29 -27.13
N LEU A 432 -28.70 -1.34 -27.86
CA LEU A 432 -28.93 -1.49 -29.30
C LEU A 432 -30.09 -2.45 -29.57
N SER A 433 -30.75 -2.26 -30.72
CA SER A 433 -31.86 -3.13 -31.12
C SER A 433 -31.32 -4.49 -31.61
N GLY A 434 -31.91 -5.58 -31.09
CA GLY A 434 -31.53 -6.95 -31.42
C GLY A 434 -30.40 -7.47 -30.56
N LEU A 435 -30.19 -8.79 -30.59
CA LEU A 435 -29.18 -9.47 -29.79
C LEU A 435 -27.77 -9.09 -30.26
N GLN A 436 -26.98 -8.47 -29.37
CA GLN A 436 -25.56 -8.24 -29.61
C GLN A 436 -24.76 -9.45 -29.11
N LEU A 437 -24.42 -10.34 -30.06
CA LEU A 437 -23.77 -11.63 -29.81
C LEU A 437 -22.40 -11.50 -29.15
N THR A 438 -21.67 -10.42 -29.45
CA THR A 438 -20.32 -10.17 -28.93
C THR A 438 -20.10 -8.70 -28.63
N THR A 439 -19.19 -8.41 -27.72
CA THR A 439 -18.56 -7.08 -27.58
C THR A 439 -17.04 -7.24 -27.38
N ASN A 440 -16.30 -6.14 -27.43
CA ASN A 440 -14.87 -6.14 -27.13
C ASN A 440 -14.64 -6.10 -25.60
N PRO A 441 -13.57 -6.72 -25.07
CA PRO A 441 -13.32 -6.74 -23.62
C PRO A 441 -13.32 -5.35 -22.96
N SER A 442 -12.80 -4.31 -23.63
CA SER A 442 -12.75 -2.94 -23.11
C SER A 442 -13.91 -2.03 -23.55
N ALA A 443 -14.98 -2.58 -24.13
CA ALA A 443 -16.14 -1.79 -24.51
C ALA A 443 -16.96 -1.34 -23.28
N ASP A 444 -17.31 -0.06 -23.24
CA ASP A 444 -18.29 0.56 -22.34
C ASP A 444 -19.19 1.43 -23.21
N ASN A 445 -20.13 0.80 -23.91
CA ASN A 445 -20.94 1.47 -24.93
C ASN A 445 -21.91 2.50 -24.33
N ASN A 446 -22.28 2.35 -23.06
CA ASN A 446 -23.20 3.25 -22.37
C ASN A 446 -22.49 4.34 -21.53
N ASN A 447 -21.15 4.30 -21.46
CA ASN A 447 -20.27 5.23 -20.74
C ASN A 447 -20.61 5.37 -19.25
N ASN A 448 -21.03 4.29 -18.61
CA ASN A 448 -21.36 4.31 -17.18
C ASN A 448 -20.17 3.95 -16.28
N GLY A 449 -19.01 3.65 -16.87
CA GLY A 449 -17.78 3.30 -16.16
C GLY A 449 -17.66 1.82 -15.81
N THR A 450 -18.61 0.97 -16.23
CA THR A 450 -18.54 -0.49 -16.15
C THR A 450 -18.50 -1.07 -17.55
N LEU A 451 -17.58 -1.99 -17.81
CA LEU A 451 -17.42 -2.60 -19.13
C LEU A 451 -18.63 -3.50 -19.44
N ASP A 452 -19.09 -3.46 -20.69
CA ASP A 452 -20.31 -4.16 -21.14
C ASP A 452 -20.29 -5.66 -20.82
N VAL A 453 -19.12 -6.32 -20.97
CA VAL A 453 -18.95 -7.73 -20.59
C VAL A 453 -19.17 -7.94 -19.09
N GLU A 454 -18.61 -7.05 -18.26
CA GLU A 454 -18.75 -7.13 -16.81
C GLU A 454 -20.19 -6.82 -16.37
N GLU A 455 -20.88 -5.90 -17.03
CA GLU A 455 -22.29 -5.62 -16.78
C GLU A 455 -23.17 -6.84 -17.07
N ALA A 456 -22.95 -7.48 -18.22
CA ALA A 456 -23.68 -8.67 -18.61
C ALA A 456 -23.45 -9.82 -17.60
N LEU A 457 -22.22 -10.02 -17.16
CA LEU A 457 -21.89 -11.00 -16.11
C LEU A 457 -22.60 -10.67 -14.78
N LYS A 458 -22.58 -9.41 -14.34
CA LYS A 458 -23.26 -8.96 -13.11
C LYS A 458 -24.80 -9.01 -13.22
N SER A 459 -25.35 -9.08 -14.42
CA SER A 459 -26.80 -9.24 -14.64
C SER A 459 -27.31 -10.67 -14.42
N LEU A 460 -26.41 -11.64 -14.34
CA LEU A 460 -26.76 -13.06 -14.22
C LEU A 460 -27.44 -13.37 -12.90
N ARG A 461 -28.41 -14.27 -12.95
CA ARG A 461 -29.21 -14.70 -11.80
C ARG A 461 -29.35 -16.21 -11.83
N ILE A 462 -29.47 -16.77 -10.63
CA ILE A 462 -29.66 -18.20 -10.40
C ILE A 462 -31.02 -18.66 -10.95
N LEU A 463 -31.02 -19.79 -11.64
CA LEU A 463 -32.14 -20.41 -12.33
C LEU A 463 -32.16 -21.94 -12.10
N GLY A 464 -32.65 -22.70 -13.08
CA GLY A 464 -33.10 -24.10 -12.96
C GLY A 464 -32.03 -25.16 -12.71
N GLY A 465 -32.09 -26.26 -13.48
CA GLY A 465 -31.17 -27.39 -13.39
C GLY A 465 -29.87 -27.15 -14.15
N THR A 466 -29.15 -28.21 -14.53
CA THR A 466 -27.85 -28.13 -15.21
C THR A 466 -27.86 -28.96 -16.49
N ASN A 467 -27.48 -28.38 -17.63
CA ASN A 467 -27.51 -29.05 -18.94
C ASN A 467 -26.32 -28.60 -19.82
N PHE A 468 -25.26 -29.40 -19.85
CA PHE A 468 -24.02 -29.11 -20.59
C PHE A 468 -24.24 -29.19 -22.11
N GLU A 469 -25.14 -30.07 -22.55
CA GLU A 469 -25.50 -30.23 -23.95
C GLU A 469 -26.02 -28.92 -24.54
N ALA A 470 -27.02 -28.33 -23.88
CA ALA A 470 -27.60 -27.06 -24.33
C ALA A 470 -26.53 -25.94 -24.40
N ALA A 471 -25.64 -25.88 -23.41
CA ALA A 471 -24.58 -24.88 -23.33
C ALA A 471 -23.56 -25.01 -24.47
N LEU A 472 -23.14 -26.24 -24.77
CA LEU A 472 -22.19 -26.52 -25.85
C LEU A 472 -22.81 -26.30 -27.24
N GLN A 473 -24.09 -26.62 -27.42
CA GLN A 473 -24.84 -26.32 -28.66
C GLN A 473 -25.00 -24.81 -28.90
N ALA A 474 -25.29 -24.05 -27.84
CA ALA A 474 -25.34 -22.60 -27.91
C ALA A 474 -23.96 -22.02 -28.28
N SER A 475 -22.89 -22.55 -27.69
CA SER A 475 -21.51 -22.13 -27.98
C SER A 475 -21.10 -22.45 -29.43
N GLU A 476 -21.44 -23.64 -29.94
CA GLU A 476 -21.23 -24.01 -31.35
C GLU A 476 -21.96 -23.05 -32.30
N SER A 477 -23.18 -22.66 -31.95
CA SER A 477 -23.96 -21.68 -32.71
C SER A 477 -23.30 -20.30 -32.73
N VAL A 478 -22.73 -19.85 -31.60
CA VAL A 478 -21.96 -18.60 -31.52
C VAL A 478 -20.80 -18.61 -32.52
N PHE A 479 -19.91 -19.60 -32.45
CA PHE A 479 -18.75 -19.68 -33.35
C PHE A 479 -19.15 -19.83 -34.83
N THR A 480 -20.27 -20.49 -35.10
CA THR A 480 -20.84 -20.59 -36.46
C THR A 480 -21.28 -19.23 -36.97
N ASN A 481 -22.03 -18.49 -36.17
CA ASN A 481 -22.54 -17.17 -36.55
C ASN A 481 -21.43 -16.12 -36.68
N LEU A 482 -20.36 -16.24 -35.87
CA LEU A 482 -19.21 -15.35 -35.93
C LEU A 482 -18.27 -15.63 -37.13
N GLY A 483 -18.40 -16.79 -37.78
CA GLY A 483 -17.48 -17.22 -38.83
C GLY A 483 -16.05 -17.41 -38.30
N THR A 484 -15.90 -17.85 -37.06
CA THR A 484 -14.62 -17.92 -36.35
C THR A 484 -13.59 -18.76 -37.12
N PRO A 485 -12.42 -18.19 -37.48
CA PRO A 485 -11.34 -18.93 -38.11
C PRO A 485 -10.81 -20.06 -37.21
N ALA A 486 -10.36 -21.15 -37.83
CA ALA A 486 -9.71 -22.23 -37.09
C ALA A 486 -8.47 -21.71 -36.35
N GLY A 487 -8.33 -22.03 -35.06
CA GLY A 487 -7.26 -21.53 -34.20
C GLY A 487 -7.54 -20.20 -33.49
N ASN A 488 -8.65 -19.51 -33.80
CA ASN A 488 -9.03 -18.27 -33.12
C ASN A 488 -10.18 -18.44 -32.11
N GLY A 489 -10.86 -19.60 -32.12
CA GLY A 489 -11.98 -19.87 -31.22
C GLY A 489 -11.51 -20.37 -29.86
N ASN A 490 -12.12 -19.85 -28.79
CA ASN A 490 -11.82 -20.19 -27.40
C ASN A 490 -13.10 -20.34 -26.59
N LEU A 491 -13.29 -21.47 -25.92
CA LEU A 491 -14.43 -21.72 -25.05
C LEU A 491 -13.92 -21.99 -23.64
N VAL A 492 -14.40 -21.20 -22.68
CA VAL A 492 -14.10 -21.36 -21.25
C VAL A 492 -15.38 -21.72 -20.50
N PHE A 493 -15.42 -22.94 -19.96
CA PHE A 493 -16.61 -23.55 -19.39
C PHE A 493 -16.49 -23.67 -17.86
N LEU A 494 -17.41 -23.05 -17.12
CA LEU A 494 -17.55 -23.20 -15.66
C LEU A 494 -18.85 -23.92 -15.31
N SER A 495 -18.78 -24.86 -14.38
CA SER A 495 -19.96 -25.47 -13.75
C SER A 495 -19.67 -25.99 -12.36
N ASP A 496 -20.67 -25.88 -11.48
CA ASP A 496 -20.66 -26.42 -10.12
C ASP A 496 -21.35 -27.78 -9.99
N GLY A 497 -21.84 -28.32 -11.11
CA GLY A 497 -22.75 -29.46 -11.14
C GLY A 497 -22.34 -30.56 -12.12
N PHE A 498 -23.34 -31.36 -12.51
CA PHE A 498 -23.20 -32.46 -13.45
C PHE A 498 -24.19 -32.30 -14.60
N ASN A 499 -23.91 -32.91 -15.75
CA ASN A 499 -24.81 -32.83 -16.87
C ASN A 499 -26.14 -33.57 -16.59
N GLY A 500 -27.24 -32.82 -16.53
CA GLY A 500 -28.58 -33.33 -16.30
C GLY A 500 -29.40 -33.59 -17.58
N GLY A 501 -28.87 -33.32 -18.78
CA GLY A 501 -29.62 -33.48 -20.03
C GLY A 501 -28.75 -33.83 -21.25
N GLY A 502 -29.29 -34.68 -22.13
CA GLY A 502 -28.67 -35.01 -23.43
C GLY A 502 -27.30 -35.70 -23.37
N THR A 503 -26.64 -35.77 -24.52
CA THR A 503 -25.27 -36.27 -24.71
C THR A 503 -24.48 -35.19 -25.43
N PHE A 504 -23.40 -34.70 -24.82
CA PHE A 504 -22.66 -33.51 -25.27
C PHE A 504 -21.30 -33.77 -25.92
N THR A 505 -20.92 -35.05 -26.02
CA THR A 505 -19.61 -35.44 -26.53
C THR A 505 -19.46 -35.18 -28.03
N ASP A 506 -20.54 -35.16 -28.78
CA ASP A 506 -20.52 -34.86 -30.21
C ASP A 506 -20.32 -33.36 -30.48
N GLU A 507 -20.89 -32.46 -29.67
CA GLU A 507 -20.61 -31.02 -29.69
C GLU A 507 -19.14 -30.76 -29.40
N VAL A 508 -18.59 -31.38 -28.35
CA VAL A 508 -17.16 -31.29 -28.03
C VAL A 508 -16.31 -31.73 -29.22
N THR A 509 -16.69 -32.81 -29.90
CA THR A 509 -15.99 -33.31 -31.08
C THR A 509 -16.04 -32.31 -32.23
N ARG A 510 -17.21 -31.71 -32.50
CA ARG A 510 -17.39 -30.71 -33.56
C ARG A 510 -16.63 -29.40 -33.27
N LEU A 511 -16.66 -28.91 -32.03
CA LEU A 511 -15.91 -27.74 -31.61
C LEU A 511 -14.39 -27.94 -31.76
N ARG A 512 -13.86 -29.08 -31.32
CA ARG A 512 -12.44 -29.42 -31.51
C ARG A 512 -12.07 -29.56 -32.99
N ALA A 513 -12.93 -30.18 -33.80
CA ALA A 513 -12.71 -30.32 -35.24
C ALA A 513 -12.64 -28.96 -35.97
N ARG A 514 -13.24 -27.91 -35.40
CA ARG A 514 -13.15 -26.53 -35.88
C ARG A 514 -11.92 -25.78 -35.36
N GLY A 515 -11.08 -26.42 -34.56
CA GLY A 515 -9.91 -25.79 -33.95
C GLY A 515 -10.27 -24.80 -32.84
N VAL A 516 -11.40 -25.00 -32.15
CA VAL A 516 -11.73 -24.24 -30.93
C VAL A 516 -10.95 -24.82 -29.76
N ASN A 517 -10.24 -23.96 -29.02
CA ASN A 517 -9.62 -24.34 -27.76
C ASN A 517 -10.69 -24.48 -26.68
N LEU A 518 -10.77 -25.64 -26.03
CA LEU A 518 -11.76 -25.94 -25.01
C LEU A 518 -11.07 -26.03 -23.65
N SER A 519 -11.46 -25.17 -22.72
CA SER A 519 -11.03 -25.21 -21.32
C SER A 519 -12.25 -25.38 -20.43
N ALA A 520 -12.22 -26.35 -19.51
CA ALA A 520 -13.34 -26.61 -18.61
C ALA A 520 -12.90 -26.69 -17.15
N PHE A 521 -13.69 -26.12 -16.25
CA PHE A 521 -13.39 -26.08 -14.82
C PHE A 521 -14.62 -26.37 -13.99
N GLY A 522 -14.42 -27.15 -12.93
CA GLY A 522 -15.43 -27.42 -11.93
C GLY A 522 -15.33 -26.43 -10.78
N VAL A 523 -16.45 -25.89 -10.30
CA VAL A 523 -16.45 -24.96 -9.17
C VAL A 523 -17.14 -25.59 -7.97
N GLY A 524 -16.40 -25.75 -6.87
CA GLY A 524 -16.93 -26.39 -5.66
C GLY A 524 -17.08 -27.90 -5.76
N THR A 525 -17.46 -28.50 -4.64
CA THR A 525 -17.45 -29.95 -4.46
C THR A 525 -18.53 -30.67 -5.27
N GLY A 526 -19.59 -29.96 -5.68
CA GLY A 526 -20.68 -30.48 -6.50
C GLY A 526 -20.28 -30.78 -7.95
N ALA A 527 -19.18 -30.19 -8.43
CA ALA A 527 -18.81 -30.26 -9.84
C ALA A 527 -18.37 -31.68 -10.26
N SER A 528 -18.91 -32.13 -11.39
CA SER A 528 -18.61 -33.43 -12.00
C SER A 528 -17.32 -33.37 -12.82
N LEU A 529 -16.19 -33.54 -12.15
CA LEU A 529 -14.87 -33.50 -12.80
C LEU A 529 -14.75 -34.50 -13.96
N THR A 530 -15.31 -35.70 -13.81
CA THR A 530 -15.28 -36.72 -14.87
C THR A 530 -15.99 -36.27 -16.16
N GLN A 531 -17.09 -35.53 -16.06
CA GLN A 531 -17.82 -35.02 -17.23
C GLN A 531 -17.14 -33.78 -17.81
N LEU A 532 -16.63 -32.89 -16.96
CA LEU A 532 -15.82 -31.75 -17.41
C LEU A 532 -14.56 -32.23 -18.15
N GLN A 533 -13.97 -33.34 -17.71
CA GLN A 533 -12.84 -33.99 -18.39
C GLN A 533 -13.17 -34.54 -19.79
N GLN A 534 -14.45 -34.71 -20.12
CA GLN A 534 -14.87 -35.04 -21.48
C GLN A 534 -14.80 -33.79 -22.39
N ILE A 535 -15.08 -32.60 -21.84
CA ILE A 535 -14.98 -31.29 -22.53
C ILE A 535 -13.51 -30.87 -22.68
N ASP A 536 -12.72 -31.00 -21.62
CA ASP A 536 -11.29 -30.70 -21.58
C ASP A 536 -10.58 -31.77 -20.73
N PRO A 537 -9.73 -32.65 -21.30
CA PRO A 537 -9.04 -33.70 -20.55
C PRO A 537 -8.22 -33.20 -19.36
N ASN A 538 -7.81 -31.93 -19.36
CA ASN A 538 -7.03 -31.29 -18.30
C ASN A 538 -7.91 -30.52 -17.30
N ALA A 539 -9.24 -30.65 -17.40
CA ALA A 539 -10.15 -29.96 -16.50
C ALA A 539 -9.78 -30.23 -15.03
N ILE A 540 -9.83 -29.17 -14.24
CA ILE A 540 -9.57 -29.18 -12.80
C ILE A 540 -10.79 -28.68 -12.03
N ARG A 541 -10.76 -28.88 -10.71
CA ARG A 541 -11.78 -28.38 -9.80
C ARG A 541 -11.20 -27.31 -8.89
N PHE A 542 -11.86 -26.16 -8.86
CA PHE A 542 -11.62 -25.09 -7.91
C PHE A 542 -12.37 -25.34 -6.62
N ASN A 543 -11.67 -25.21 -5.49
CA ASN A 543 -12.22 -25.44 -4.15
C ASN A 543 -12.41 -24.13 -3.37
N ASN A 544 -11.91 -23.01 -3.90
CA ASN A 544 -12.06 -21.69 -3.32
C ASN A 544 -11.88 -20.59 -4.39
N THR A 545 -12.30 -19.37 -4.07
CA THR A 545 -12.23 -18.21 -4.96
C THR A 545 -10.80 -17.87 -5.37
N ASP A 546 -9.82 -18.04 -4.48
CA ASP A 546 -8.43 -17.71 -4.76
C ASP A 546 -7.89 -18.52 -5.95
N GLN A 547 -8.26 -19.80 -6.05
CA GLN A 547 -7.86 -20.64 -7.19
C GLN A 547 -8.46 -20.17 -8.52
N ILE A 548 -9.71 -19.70 -8.52
CA ILE A 548 -10.37 -19.14 -9.71
C ILE A 548 -9.64 -17.87 -10.16
N LEU A 549 -9.50 -16.93 -9.22
CA LEU A 549 -8.88 -15.62 -9.50
C LEU A 549 -7.43 -15.78 -9.93
N ASN A 550 -6.66 -16.68 -9.31
CA ASN A 550 -5.27 -16.94 -9.71
C ASN A 550 -5.17 -17.52 -11.13
N THR A 551 -6.11 -18.40 -11.51
CA THR A 551 -6.13 -18.98 -12.85
C THR A 551 -6.45 -17.93 -13.92
N PHE A 552 -7.42 -17.05 -13.64
CA PHE A 552 -7.96 -16.13 -14.65
C PHE A 552 -7.34 -14.74 -14.67
N SER A 553 -6.72 -14.29 -13.58
CA SER A 553 -6.02 -12.99 -13.52
C SER A 553 -4.62 -13.00 -14.14
N GLY A 554 -4.09 -14.17 -14.52
CA GLY A 554 -2.77 -14.32 -15.12
C GLY A 554 -1.59 -14.03 -14.17
N ILE A 555 -1.83 -13.84 -12.87
CA ILE A 555 -0.81 -13.48 -11.87
C ILE A 555 0.13 -14.65 -11.51
N SER A 556 -0.25 -15.89 -11.84
CA SER A 556 0.53 -17.08 -11.50
C SER A 556 0.66 -17.99 -12.71
N GLY A 557 1.73 -17.78 -13.51
CA GLY A 557 2.09 -18.55 -14.71
C GLY A 557 1.61 -20.00 -14.70
N GLY A 558 0.40 -20.22 -15.22
CA GLY A 558 -0.17 -21.55 -15.33
C GLY A 558 0.72 -22.40 -16.22
N LYS A 559 1.09 -23.59 -15.73
CA LYS A 559 2.10 -24.51 -16.29
C LYS A 559 1.90 -24.97 -17.74
N ASN A 560 0.88 -24.48 -18.43
CA ASN A 560 0.64 -24.74 -19.84
C ASN A 560 0.51 -23.39 -20.55
N THR A 561 1.61 -22.84 -21.04
CA THR A 561 1.56 -21.77 -22.03
C THR A 561 2.05 -22.35 -23.35
N LEU A 562 1.31 -22.11 -24.44
CA LEU A 562 1.75 -22.53 -25.78
C LEU A 562 3.02 -21.77 -26.17
N GLU A 563 3.18 -20.57 -25.61
CA GLU A 563 4.35 -19.72 -25.75
C GLU A 563 5.02 -19.49 -24.38
N PRO A 564 6.07 -20.27 -24.05
CA PRO A 564 6.71 -20.22 -22.76
C PRO A 564 7.46 -18.90 -22.56
N GLY A 565 7.73 -18.56 -21.31
CA GLY A 565 8.64 -17.48 -20.99
C GLY A 565 10.04 -17.73 -21.55
N LEU A 566 10.79 -16.66 -21.83
CA LEU A 566 12.15 -16.72 -22.34
C LEU A 566 13.12 -16.25 -21.24
N ALA A 567 13.77 -17.22 -20.57
CA ALA A 567 14.74 -16.96 -19.51
C ALA A 567 16.09 -16.43 -20.05
N GLY A 568 16.84 -15.72 -19.21
CA GLY A 568 18.19 -15.24 -19.52
C GLY A 568 18.25 -14.00 -20.42
N VAL A 569 17.12 -13.32 -20.66
CA VAL A 569 17.05 -12.08 -21.45
C VAL A 569 17.31 -10.88 -20.55
N SER A 570 18.18 -9.97 -20.98
CA SER A 570 18.41 -8.70 -20.28
C SER A 570 17.32 -7.69 -20.63
N VAL A 571 16.70 -7.12 -19.60
CA VAL A 571 15.74 -6.02 -19.69
C VAL A 571 16.33 -4.82 -18.94
N TYR A 572 16.25 -3.62 -19.49
CA TYR A 572 16.87 -2.41 -18.92
C TYR A 572 15.94 -1.20 -18.94
N LEU A 573 16.20 -0.26 -18.03
CA LEU A 573 15.60 1.08 -18.03
C LEU A 573 16.51 2.00 -18.83
N ASP A 574 16.07 2.38 -20.03
CA ASP A 574 16.77 3.28 -20.95
C ASP A 574 16.64 4.72 -20.43
N LEU A 575 17.66 5.18 -19.68
CA LEU A 575 17.60 6.44 -18.93
C LEU A 575 17.88 7.65 -19.83
N ASN A 576 18.61 7.44 -20.93
CA ASN A 576 18.95 8.49 -21.88
C ASN A 576 18.16 8.41 -23.20
N ASN A 577 17.28 7.41 -23.31
CA ASN A 577 16.42 7.10 -24.45
C ASN A 577 17.17 6.91 -25.78
N ASN A 578 18.36 6.30 -25.73
CA ASN A 578 19.19 6.06 -26.92
C ASN A 578 18.94 4.69 -27.58
N GLY A 579 18.15 3.80 -26.95
CA GLY A 579 17.85 2.46 -27.44
C GLY A 579 19.01 1.45 -27.36
N VAL A 580 20.06 1.77 -26.60
CA VAL A 580 21.24 0.95 -26.38
C VAL A 580 21.39 0.73 -24.88
N PHE A 581 21.64 -0.52 -24.46
CA PHE A 581 21.89 -0.81 -23.05
C PHE A 581 23.29 -0.30 -22.63
N ASP A 582 23.30 0.73 -21.79
CA ASP A 582 24.53 1.37 -21.29
C ASP A 582 24.94 0.84 -19.89
N PRO A 583 26.24 0.88 -19.50
CA PRO A 583 26.72 0.33 -18.23
C PRO A 583 26.09 0.95 -16.97
N ASP A 584 25.63 2.20 -17.05
CA ASP A 584 25.06 2.94 -15.92
C ASP A 584 23.53 2.76 -15.80
N GLU A 585 22.92 1.94 -16.68
CA GLU A 585 21.49 1.74 -16.72
C GLU A 585 21.04 0.56 -15.83
N PRO A 586 19.99 0.74 -15.02
CA PRO A 586 19.39 -0.36 -14.27
C PRO A 586 18.92 -1.46 -15.22
N ASN A 587 19.27 -2.71 -14.93
CA ASN A 587 18.85 -3.87 -15.70
C ASN A 587 18.46 -5.05 -14.81
N GLN A 588 17.72 -5.99 -15.39
CA GLN A 588 17.31 -7.26 -14.82
C GLN A 588 17.50 -8.37 -15.86
N ILE A 589 17.71 -9.59 -15.38
CA ILE A 589 17.76 -10.79 -16.23
C ILE A 589 16.49 -11.59 -15.96
N THR A 590 15.82 -12.04 -17.01
CA THR A 590 14.61 -12.84 -16.86
C THR A 590 14.91 -14.18 -16.20
N SER A 591 14.03 -14.57 -15.27
CA SER A 591 14.20 -15.74 -14.40
C SER A 591 14.05 -17.05 -15.17
N THR A 592 14.68 -18.11 -14.66
CA THR A 592 14.39 -19.51 -15.00
C THR A 592 13.31 -20.06 -14.07
N ASP A 593 12.55 -21.07 -14.52
CA ASP A 593 11.61 -21.80 -13.66
C ASP A 593 12.25 -22.26 -12.34
N ASN A 594 11.56 -22.03 -11.22
CA ASN A 594 11.96 -22.55 -9.93
C ASN A 594 11.30 -23.91 -9.69
N ALA A 595 12.08 -24.99 -9.77
CA ALA A 595 11.56 -26.34 -9.57
C ALA A 595 10.87 -26.60 -8.20
N SER A 596 11.05 -25.71 -7.21
CA SER A 596 10.39 -25.79 -5.89
C SER A 596 8.95 -25.23 -5.89
N THR A 597 8.56 -24.45 -6.89
CA THR A 597 7.21 -23.88 -7.04
C THR A 597 6.41 -24.70 -8.03
N SER A 598 5.95 -25.89 -7.61
CA SER A 598 5.35 -26.89 -8.49
C SER A 598 4.09 -26.47 -9.27
N ASN A 599 3.52 -25.30 -9.02
CA ASN A 599 2.30 -24.79 -9.64
C ASN A 599 2.49 -23.44 -10.35
N ILE A 600 3.73 -22.91 -10.39
CA ILE A 600 4.06 -21.61 -10.99
C ILE A 600 5.22 -21.87 -11.95
N ASP A 601 5.18 -21.29 -13.14
CA ASP A 601 6.34 -21.20 -14.04
C ASP A 601 6.85 -19.75 -14.04
N GLU A 602 8.01 -19.50 -13.43
CA GLU A 602 8.63 -18.17 -13.39
C GLU A 602 9.57 -17.89 -14.58
N THR A 603 9.63 -18.80 -15.55
CA THR A 603 10.47 -18.60 -16.75
C THR A 603 10.09 -17.30 -17.44
N GLY A 604 11.08 -16.47 -17.77
CA GLY A 604 10.88 -15.23 -18.52
C GLY A 604 10.46 -14.02 -17.70
N PHE A 605 10.19 -14.15 -16.40
CA PHE A 605 9.78 -13.02 -15.56
C PHE A 605 10.95 -12.15 -15.13
N TYR A 606 10.74 -10.83 -15.10
CA TYR A 606 11.69 -9.86 -14.55
C TYR A 606 10.98 -8.85 -13.63
N ARG A 607 11.73 -8.29 -12.68
CA ARG A 607 11.23 -7.25 -11.75
C ARG A 607 12.33 -6.26 -11.39
N PHE A 608 12.11 -5.01 -11.71
CA PHE A 608 12.84 -3.89 -11.11
C PHE A 608 12.17 -3.54 -9.80
N SER A 609 12.86 -3.76 -8.68
CA SER A 609 12.48 -3.25 -7.37
C SER A 609 13.32 -2.02 -7.03
N GLY A 610 12.87 -1.21 -6.06
CA GLY A 610 13.67 -0.05 -5.67
C GLY A 610 13.61 1.11 -6.66
N VAL A 611 12.67 1.13 -7.61
CA VAL A 611 12.60 2.16 -8.64
C VAL A 611 12.00 3.44 -8.07
N SER A 612 12.67 4.57 -8.27
CA SER A 612 12.14 5.86 -7.84
C SER A 612 10.89 6.24 -8.65
N ALA A 613 10.03 7.11 -8.11
CA ALA A 613 8.96 7.69 -8.91
C ALA A 613 9.56 8.51 -10.08
N GLY A 614 8.98 8.41 -11.27
CA GLY A 614 9.55 8.99 -12.47
C GLY A 614 8.96 8.41 -13.75
N SER A 615 9.41 8.91 -14.91
CA SER A 615 9.08 8.33 -16.21
C SER A 615 10.27 7.52 -16.72
N TYR A 616 10.02 6.29 -17.16
CA TYR A 616 11.02 5.34 -17.60
C TYR A 616 10.63 4.78 -18.97
N THR A 617 11.62 4.51 -19.81
CA THR A 617 11.44 3.70 -21.02
C THR A 617 12.07 2.34 -20.78
N VAL A 618 11.26 1.28 -20.78
CA VAL A 618 11.72 -0.09 -20.54
C VAL A 618 11.99 -0.77 -21.87
N ARG A 619 13.12 -1.48 -22.00
CA ARG A 619 13.53 -2.18 -23.23
C ARG A 619 14.13 -3.54 -22.91
N GLN A 620 14.06 -4.46 -23.86
CA GLN A 620 14.85 -5.70 -23.83
C GLN A 620 16.10 -5.58 -24.72
N VAL A 621 17.15 -6.27 -24.35
CA VAL A 621 18.24 -6.62 -25.25
C VAL A 621 17.79 -7.83 -26.05
N VAL A 622 17.49 -7.64 -27.34
CA VAL A 622 17.01 -8.72 -28.21
C VAL A 622 18.05 -9.85 -28.26
N PRO A 623 17.69 -11.09 -27.86
CA PRO A 623 18.64 -12.20 -27.86
C PRO A 623 19.19 -12.49 -29.25
N SER A 624 20.43 -12.99 -29.31
CA SER A 624 21.07 -13.36 -30.58
C SER A 624 20.23 -14.38 -31.34
N GLY A 625 19.90 -14.07 -32.60
CA GLY A 625 19.07 -14.93 -33.46
C GLY A 625 17.56 -14.75 -33.29
N PHE A 626 17.12 -13.86 -32.40
CA PHE A 626 15.71 -13.50 -32.23
C PHE A 626 15.41 -12.14 -32.88
N THR A 627 14.12 -11.89 -33.11
CA THR A 627 13.57 -10.58 -33.46
C THR A 627 12.47 -10.22 -32.48
N GLN A 628 12.46 -8.98 -31.99
CA GLN A 628 11.36 -8.50 -31.14
C GLN A 628 10.07 -8.37 -31.95
N THR A 629 9.02 -9.02 -31.48
CA THR A 629 7.66 -8.98 -32.05
C THR A 629 6.71 -8.18 -31.19
N PHE A 630 7.02 -7.96 -29.90
CA PHE A 630 6.24 -7.09 -29.03
C PHE A 630 7.11 -6.30 -28.04
N PRO A 631 6.85 -5.01 -27.82
CA PRO A 631 6.07 -4.14 -28.70
C PRO A 631 6.73 -4.02 -30.09
N ASN A 632 5.96 -3.70 -31.13
CA ASN A 632 6.43 -3.75 -32.52
C ASN A 632 7.68 -2.88 -32.79
N ALA A 633 8.49 -3.34 -33.75
CA ALA A 633 9.62 -2.61 -34.33
C ALA A 633 10.76 -2.23 -33.36
N GLY A 634 11.03 -3.04 -32.33
CA GLY A 634 12.12 -2.78 -31.38
C GLY A 634 11.85 -1.58 -30.46
N SER A 635 10.57 -1.18 -30.35
CA SER A 635 10.16 -0.09 -29.47
C SER A 635 10.34 -0.46 -28.00
N GLY A 636 10.53 0.55 -27.15
CA GLY A 636 10.43 0.41 -25.70
C GLY A 636 9.01 0.72 -25.20
N THR A 637 8.71 0.36 -23.96
CA THR A 637 7.44 0.68 -23.30
C THR A 637 7.66 1.82 -22.31
N ASN A 638 6.89 2.91 -22.44
CA ASN A 638 6.96 4.03 -21.51
C ASN A 638 6.13 3.74 -20.25
N VAL A 639 6.72 3.96 -19.08
CA VAL A 639 6.11 3.72 -17.77
C VAL A 639 6.26 4.96 -16.92
N THR A 640 5.15 5.45 -16.38
CA THR A 640 5.16 6.50 -15.36
C THR A 640 4.90 5.85 -14.00
N LEU A 641 5.89 5.90 -13.11
CA LEU A 641 5.80 5.43 -11.74
C LEU A 641 5.46 6.57 -10.79
N THR A 642 4.46 6.35 -9.94
CA THR A 642 4.19 7.12 -8.73
C THR A 642 4.80 6.41 -7.50
N PRO A 643 5.04 7.11 -6.37
CA PRO A 643 5.67 6.50 -5.20
C PRO A 643 4.89 5.27 -4.70
N GLY A 644 5.59 4.13 -4.58
CA GLY A 644 5.09 2.85 -4.08
C GLY A 644 4.30 2.04 -5.09
N GLN A 645 4.20 2.52 -6.33
CA GLN A 645 3.38 1.90 -7.36
C GLN A 645 4.07 0.64 -7.91
N VAL A 646 3.32 -0.46 -7.96
CA VAL A 646 3.70 -1.65 -8.73
C VAL A 646 3.06 -1.52 -10.12
N VAL A 647 3.87 -1.46 -11.17
CA VAL A 647 3.44 -1.53 -12.56
C VAL A 647 3.88 -2.86 -13.13
N GLU A 648 2.91 -3.71 -13.44
CA GLU A 648 3.14 -5.02 -14.04
C GLU A 648 2.62 -5.05 -15.49
N GLY A 649 2.96 -6.10 -16.23
CA GLY A 649 2.51 -6.28 -17.62
C GLY A 649 3.35 -5.54 -18.65
N ILE A 650 4.54 -5.07 -18.28
CA ILE A 650 5.50 -4.51 -19.23
C ILE A 650 6.17 -5.67 -19.96
N ASN A 651 5.56 -6.17 -21.02
CA ASN A 651 5.99 -7.44 -21.62
C ASN A 651 6.75 -7.26 -22.93
N PHE A 652 7.56 -8.26 -23.30
CA PHE A 652 8.25 -8.33 -24.58
C PHE A 652 8.13 -9.70 -25.26
N GLY A 653 7.73 -9.70 -26.54
CA GLY A 653 7.69 -10.88 -27.38
C GLY A 653 8.95 -10.97 -28.22
N ALA A 654 9.57 -12.15 -28.27
CA ALA A 654 10.74 -12.40 -29.11
C ALA A 654 10.55 -13.70 -29.90
N HIS A 655 10.73 -13.63 -31.21
CA HIS A 655 10.60 -14.76 -32.13
C HIS A 655 11.97 -15.19 -32.66
N ASN A 656 12.24 -16.51 -32.69
CA ASN A 656 13.40 -17.07 -33.38
C ASN A 656 12.99 -17.70 -34.72
N PRO A 657 13.26 -17.04 -35.86
CA PRO A 657 12.87 -17.54 -37.18
C PRO A 657 13.61 -18.80 -37.63
N SER A 658 14.65 -19.24 -36.89
CA SER A 658 15.37 -20.48 -37.19
C SER A 658 14.78 -21.72 -36.50
N ILE A 659 13.77 -21.54 -35.64
CA ILE A 659 13.06 -22.61 -34.94
C ILE A 659 11.63 -22.65 -35.47
N THR A 660 11.38 -23.49 -36.47
CA THR A 660 10.01 -23.82 -36.93
C THR A 660 9.51 -25.06 -36.19
N PHE A 661 8.38 -24.95 -35.48
CA PHE A 661 7.69 -26.08 -34.85
C PHE A 661 6.67 -26.73 -35.80
#